data_AF-A0A0D6AWW4-F1
#
_entry.id   AF-A0A0D6AWW4-F1
#
_cell.length_a   1.000
_cell.length_b   1.000
_cell.length_c   1.000
_cell.angle_alpha   90.00
_cell.angle_beta   90.00
_cell.angle_gamma   90.00
#
_symmetry.space_group_name_H-M   'P 1'
#
loop_
_entity.id
_entity.type
_entity.pdbx_description
1 polymer ?
#
loop_
_entity_poly.entity_id
_entity_poly.type
_entity_poly.pdbx_seq_one_letter_code
_entity_poly.pdbx_strand_id
1 'polypeptide(L)'
;MSGNVDNIIDIFCKGFAVSPFHYTNNHRSSENATVAGLLIVDIDNQGWVEQEIINGNNHHDNSGHKNNNKPENDLGNKPQNNNGHGDNSENGNANNNENGNGNGNNARKIIKQKVYQHQLTLEEYQSIDFCRKYTFAITTASHRSTWHRFRVFMPLPMDIDKTTYEVAVRHLNTILKGAVDINATNPSIGFYGNSNGILYKSDDFQALDYDWLSQLQPEVDKIKKKQEKQQRKQTKRIAEKLKQLGDNTNVKDIVEALSYIPCDDYDTWTKVGFALHHTFNSSDEGLEIFDNWSSQAHNYSGRKAIEYKWLSFSKSRTDKPLTIATVFKLAIDSGYKPPKKIRRKLDAFSCFNEYKPLSYEVALECNERYFSEEIIAKIPRQGLVIIQGDMGTGKTYLGEKIVGEFKAQGKYVLSPDSTRSLCQQSANRYGIYYKTHDDTTPIKNLRSQGIKTTYDSFAKYQDEAPDCIIFDEIFSSENHLLLGETDLKHNREEVLYAVRNVVKNCIDKGGLVLCLDEMLLDFCIDLMKDFVGGIDPFIVVNHYRNNNYETYQLLNADDPKKILFTMPTLGLKPFYCCDSQKEVISLYQELSTTFPDKNFKHIHQGNANLSENKELLKNPTLWLQHNQCDGLIVSPTIVCGFSIEGNFFDGVIGNFCGVLPVNQCRQMLRRIRTDIPRYVYASSHGLSYASEFDFQKIADKAISKKKTKLDLLKLSSLIAKSDLPFEYMKVLQTMINPETGKWQNIELITQSKYIAFINAGKANYRENIFNELRDSGSTIIYNYSYDQFVADFVEVGFTEESLHEHSQKDFKTIIKTHHDLEINHKAESISFGDTTGYDLESAQDVLKNRYAQNPKTHEPLYSEEDIAGAQKFIYQDLLPSVELTPDFIKEYLLEDNRKLRSIERYYWLNNFSLLKKKETIKALNWLHNSRRLVYLEKDYDDLLLEIHLLKVLEVQKFIDLDGCFTRKDKSIKSFFKRALKHKQELQDYFNITVTAHSNPIILLKNLLKSIGIKLESKVRKVNKVNTRVYLIDRSYLDDDIRQSVLKSYQIRNTGLKTVKGKIKKFSESFESNKNHEIIINKEFEGDNNCYKNDSISYNNQVDSVAIIKVTTKATTEELKQGENCQIEGVAIEGNKNSETIINSELEADNNCYENDSKSYNNQVDSVAIIKVTTEELKFGENCQIGGESSDRGEQKL
;
A
#
# COMPACT_ATOMS: atom_id res chain seq x y z
N MET A 1 -38.62 -30.34 12.24
CA MET A 1 -39.77 -29.51 11.84
C MET A 1 -40.24 -30.00 10.47
N SER A 2 -41.15 -30.98 10.41
CA SER A 2 -41.50 -31.68 9.16
C SER A 2 -42.71 -31.05 8.47
N GLY A 3 -42.50 -29.93 7.75
CA GLY A 3 -43.43 -29.33 6.79
C GLY A 3 -44.77 -28.78 7.29
N ASN A 4 -45.23 -29.15 8.49
CA ASN A 4 -46.54 -28.74 9.01
C ASN A 4 -46.55 -27.23 9.35
N VAL A 5 -47.19 -26.46 8.47
CA VAL A 5 -47.35 -25.00 8.55
C VAL A 5 -48.06 -24.56 9.82
N ASP A 6 -49.09 -25.28 10.22
CA ASP A 6 -49.92 -24.87 11.35
C ASP A 6 -49.19 -25.12 12.69
N ASN A 7 -48.31 -26.13 12.76
CA ASN A 7 -47.36 -26.29 13.86
C ASN A 7 -46.29 -25.17 13.89
N ILE A 8 -45.81 -24.69 12.73
CA ILE A 8 -44.86 -23.56 12.68
C ILE A 8 -45.54 -22.28 13.19
N ILE A 9 -46.77 -22.03 12.75
CA ILE A 9 -47.61 -20.91 13.21
C ILE A 9 -47.86 -21.02 14.72
N ASP A 10 -48.31 -22.17 15.22
CA ASP A 10 -48.58 -22.40 16.64
C ASP A 10 -47.35 -22.14 17.54
N ILE A 11 -46.18 -22.66 17.14
CA ILE A 11 -44.92 -22.42 17.86
C ILE A 11 -44.54 -20.94 17.85
N PHE A 12 -44.70 -20.25 16.71
CA PHE A 12 -44.34 -18.83 16.57
C PHE A 12 -45.32 -17.90 17.30
N CYS A 13 -46.62 -18.19 17.26
CA CYS A 13 -47.68 -17.50 17.99
C CYS A 13 -47.74 -17.89 19.49
N LYS A 14 -46.93 -18.86 19.94
CA LYS A 14 -46.61 -19.07 21.37
C LYS A 14 -45.33 -18.34 21.82
N GLY A 15 -44.71 -17.56 20.94
CA GLY A 15 -43.53 -16.75 21.24
C GLY A 15 -42.19 -17.50 21.20
N PHE A 16 -42.17 -18.79 20.85
CA PHE A 16 -40.94 -19.57 20.77
C PHE A 16 -40.07 -19.16 19.56
N ALA A 17 -38.77 -19.38 19.66
CA ALA A 17 -37.84 -19.12 18.56
C ALA A 17 -37.84 -20.29 17.55
N VAL A 18 -37.86 -19.95 16.26
CA VAL A 18 -37.73 -20.89 15.14
C VAL A 18 -36.46 -20.55 14.36
N SER A 19 -35.69 -21.56 13.98
CA SER A 19 -34.54 -21.43 13.09
C SER A 19 -34.69 -22.49 12.00
N PRO A 20 -34.36 -22.21 10.74
CA PRO A 20 -34.45 -23.20 9.68
C PRO A 20 -33.29 -24.22 9.75
N PHE A 21 -32.25 -23.97 10.57
CA PHE A 21 -31.09 -24.85 10.72
C PHE A 21 -31.38 -26.09 11.58
N HIS A 22 -30.94 -27.28 11.14
CA HIS A 22 -31.00 -28.48 11.99
C HIS A 22 -29.96 -28.43 13.13
N TYR A 23 -30.38 -28.76 14.34
CA TYR A 23 -29.49 -28.88 15.50
C TYR A 23 -29.01 -30.32 15.68
N THR A 24 -27.70 -30.54 15.59
CA THR A 24 -27.05 -31.84 15.91
C THR A 24 -26.31 -31.75 17.24
N ASN A 25 -26.60 -32.67 18.17
CA ASN A 25 -25.90 -32.84 19.46
C ASN A 25 -25.66 -31.53 20.26
N ASN A 26 -26.65 -30.62 20.27
CA ASN A 26 -26.59 -29.31 20.95
C ASN A 26 -25.42 -28.38 20.54
N HIS A 27 -24.73 -28.66 19.43
CA HIS A 27 -23.62 -27.85 18.93
C HIS A 27 -23.89 -27.30 17.53
N ARG A 28 -23.49 -26.04 17.29
CA ARG A 28 -23.50 -25.41 15.96
C ARG A 28 -22.30 -25.91 15.14
N SER A 29 -22.47 -27.01 14.40
CA SER A 29 -21.52 -27.37 13.33
C SER A 29 -21.86 -26.57 12.07
N SER A 30 -20.84 -26.00 11.41
CA SER A 30 -21.04 -24.99 10.35
C SER A 30 -20.76 -25.47 8.92
N GLU A 31 -20.27 -26.71 8.74
CA GLU A 31 -19.60 -27.12 7.49
C GLU A 31 -20.35 -28.17 6.66
N ASN A 32 -21.34 -28.88 7.22
CA ASN A 32 -22.15 -29.88 6.49
C ASN A 32 -23.61 -29.94 6.99
N ALA A 33 -24.21 -28.77 7.26
CA ALA A 33 -25.58 -28.69 7.76
C ALA A 33 -26.62 -28.61 6.64
N THR A 34 -27.61 -29.52 6.66
CA THR A 34 -28.89 -29.33 5.98
C THR A 34 -29.73 -28.30 6.74
N VAL A 35 -30.52 -27.56 5.97
CA VAL A 35 -31.56 -26.65 6.43
C VAL A 35 -32.88 -27.40 6.33
N ALA A 36 -33.63 -27.45 7.43
CA ALA A 36 -34.98 -28.00 7.46
C ALA A 36 -35.87 -27.21 6.48
N GLY A 37 -36.72 -27.89 5.71
CA GLY A 37 -37.46 -27.36 4.55
C GLY A 37 -38.37 -26.15 4.81
N LEU A 38 -37.77 -24.98 5.03
CA LEU A 38 -38.41 -23.73 5.39
C LEU A 38 -37.43 -22.57 5.16
N LEU A 39 -37.81 -21.56 4.37
CA LEU A 39 -37.16 -20.25 4.41
C LEU A 39 -37.85 -19.35 5.44
N ILE A 40 -37.07 -18.54 6.14
CA ILE A 40 -37.57 -17.48 7.02
C ILE A 40 -36.78 -16.21 6.71
N VAL A 41 -37.49 -15.13 6.37
CA VAL A 41 -36.89 -13.80 6.12
C VAL A 41 -37.59 -12.74 6.96
N ASP A 42 -36.83 -11.82 7.53
CA ASP A 42 -37.36 -10.63 8.22
C ASP A 42 -37.50 -9.49 7.19
N ILE A 43 -38.70 -8.92 7.06
CA ILE A 43 -38.94 -7.66 6.36
C ILE A 43 -38.77 -6.55 7.39
N ASP A 44 -37.61 -5.90 7.33
CA ASP A 44 -37.22 -4.85 8.25
C ASP A 44 -37.07 -3.51 7.53
N ASN A 45 -38.17 -2.77 7.48
CA ASN A 45 -38.27 -1.40 6.96
C ASN A 45 -37.51 -0.39 7.87
N GLN A 46 -36.20 -0.59 8.08
CA GLN A 46 -35.33 0.18 8.99
C GLN A 46 -34.13 0.79 8.26
N GLY A 47 -34.20 2.10 8.06
CA GLY A 47 -33.01 2.92 7.91
C GLY A 47 -32.40 3.26 9.28
N TRP A 48 -31.11 3.61 9.26
CA TRP A 48 -30.44 4.24 10.40
C TRP A 48 -30.04 5.66 10.01
N VAL A 49 -30.43 6.63 10.83
CA VAL A 49 -30.04 8.04 10.68
C VAL A 49 -29.30 8.46 11.96
N GLU A 50 -28.22 9.22 11.81
CA GLU A 50 -27.45 9.70 12.96
C GLU A 50 -28.00 11.05 13.41
N GLN A 51 -28.44 11.18 14.67
CA GLN A 51 -28.82 12.47 15.23
C GLN A 51 -27.58 13.24 15.72
N GLU A 52 -27.50 14.52 15.37
CA GLU A 52 -26.64 15.46 16.10
C GLU A 52 -27.24 15.72 17.49
N ILE A 53 -26.40 15.61 18.53
CA ILE A 53 -26.81 15.85 19.91
C ILE A 53 -26.72 17.36 20.18
N ILE A 54 -27.86 18.05 20.09
CA ILE A 54 -28.02 19.39 20.63
C ILE A 54 -28.18 19.28 22.15
N ASN A 55 -27.18 19.74 22.90
CA ASN A 55 -27.24 19.77 24.37
C ASN A 55 -28.23 20.85 24.84
N GLY A 56 -29.40 20.45 25.30
CA GLY A 56 -30.39 21.32 25.94
C GLY A 56 -30.74 20.86 27.35
N ASN A 57 -30.06 21.41 28.36
CA ASN A 57 -30.58 21.39 29.73
C ASN A 57 -31.74 22.39 29.83
N ASN A 58 -32.83 22.01 30.48
CA ASN A 58 -33.58 22.93 31.35
C ASN A 58 -34.36 22.14 32.42
N HIS A 59 -34.55 22.78 33.58
CA HIS A 59 -35.12 22.21 34.80
C HIS A 59 -36.61 22.60 34.98
N HIS A 60 -37.19 22.13 36.09
CA HIS A 60 -38.45 22.57 36.73
C HIS A 60 -39.76 21.98 36.15
N ASP A 61 -40.75 21.59 36.97
CA ASP A 61 -40.65 21.18 38.38
C ASP A 61 -41.82 20.28 38.83
N ASN A 62 -41.73 19.73 40.05
CA ASN A 62 -42.74 18.82 40.62
C ASN A 62 -43.83 19.56 41.46
N SER A 63 -45.06 19.63 40.95
CA SER A 63 -46.34 19.63 41.71
C SER A 63 -47.55 19.82 40.78
N GLY A 64 -48.75 19.30 41.03
CA GLY A 64 -49.16 18.26 41.98
C GLY A 64 -50.51 18.53 42.66
N HIS A 65 -51.61 17.89 42.24
CA HIS A 65 -52.78 17.61 43.08
C HIS A 65 -53.67 16.47 42.52
N LYS A 66 -54.76 16.13 43.24
CA LYS A 66 -55.49 14.85 43.16
C LYS A 66 -56.99 15.00 42.78
N ASN A 67 -57.64 13.83 42.62
CA ASN A 67 -59.08 13.51 42.72
C ASN A 67 -59.85 13.44 41.39
N ASN A 68 -60.86 12.56 41.22
CA ASN A 68 -61.22 11.30 41.89
C ASN A 68 -62.30 10.57 41.06
N ASN A 69 -62.28 9.23 41.00
CA ASN A 69 -63.37 8.41 41.56
C ASN A 69 -63.10 6.88 41.48
N LYS A 70 -63.78 6.16 42.37
CA LYS A 70 -63.83 4.70 42.60
C LYS A 70 -65.19 4.14 42.09
N PRO A 71 -65.60 2.86 42.28
CA PRO A 71 -65.03 1.73 43.05
C PRO A 71 -64.73 0.50 42.13
N GLU A 72 -64.54 -0.78 42.54
CA GLU A 72 -64.76 -1.49 43.82
C GLU A 72 -63.89 -2.78 43.93
N ASN A 73 -63.40 -3.08 45.15
CA ASN A 73 -63.24 -4.38 45.88
C ASN A 73 -62.82 -5.72 45.18
N ASP A 74 -62.26 -6.75 45.85
CA ASP A 74 -61.89 -6.97 47.27
C ASP A 74 -60.77 -8.05 47.46
N LEU A 75 -60.22 -8.15 48.70
CA LEU A 75 -59.65 -9.31 49.46
C LEU A 75 -58.91 -10.50 48.75
N GLY A 76 -57.89 -11.17 49.32
CA GLY A 76 -57.15 -11.04 50.59
C GLY A 76 -56.36 -12.33 51.01
N ASN A 77 -55.39 -12.17 51.95
CA ASN A 77 -54.68 -13.20 52.78
C ASN A 77 -53.59 -14.17 52.22
N LYS A 78 -52.66 -14.51 53.14
CA LYS A 78 -51.69 -15.65 53.15
C LYS A 78 -52.05 -16.59 54.33
N PRO A 79 -51.69 -17.90 54.34
CA PRO A 79 -50.42 -18.41 54.94
C PRO A 79 -49.74 -19.48 54.04
N GLN A 80 -48.44 -19.85 54.09
CA GLN A 80 -47.44 -20.18 55.14
C GLN A 80 -47.34 -21.69 55.51
N ASN A 81 -46.18 -22.31 55.18
CA ASN A 81 -45.49 -23.47 55.81
C ASN A 81 -46.16 -24.89 55.80
N ASN A 82 -45.44 -26.03 55.76
CA ASN A 82 -44.15 -26.39 56.40
C ASN A 82 -43.37 -27.58 55.72
N ASN A 83 -42.03 -27.50 55.75
CA ASN A 83 -40.98 -28.55 55.98
C ASN A 83 -40.85 -29.87 55.15
N GLY A 84 -39.59 -30.23 54.80
CA GLY A 84 -39.27 -31.61 54.33
C GLY A 84 -37.87 -31.98 53.76
N HIS A 85 -36.75 -31.38 54.18
CA HIS A 85 -35.35 -31.80 53.87
C HIS A 85 -34.95 -32.20 52.41
N GLY A 86 -34.46 -31.22 51.63
CA GLY A 86 -33.02 -31.06 51.36
C GLY A 86 -32.23 -32.08 50.53
N ASP A 87 -31.91 -31.69 49.29
CA ASP A 87 -30.51 -31.43 48.90
C ASP A 87 -30.45 -30.28 47.87
N ASN A 88 -29.26 -29.83 47.46
CA ASN A 88 -29.00 -28.47 46.93
C ASN A 88 -29.41 -28.22 45.45
N SER A 89 -30.15 -27.13 45.23
CA SER A 89 -30.37 -26.43 43.94
C SER A 89 -30.30 -24.90 44.18
N GLU A 90 -30.24 -23.97 43.21
CA GLU A 90 -29.97 -23.99 41.75
C GLU A 90 -28.62 -23.22 41.49
N ASN A 91 -27.83 -23.44 40.43
CA ASN A 91 -28.14 -23.38 38.99
C ASN A 91 -28.75 -22.07 38.46
N GLY A 92 -28.16 -20.92 38.84
CA GLY A 92 -28.47 -19.60 38.28
C GLY A 92 -27.25 -18.74 37.91
N ASN A 93 -26.05 -19.33 37.78
CA ASN A 93 -24.80 -18.58 37.73
C ASN A 93 -24.37 -18.25 36.28
N ALA A 94 -24.62 -17.02 35.84
CA ALA A 94 -23.85 -16.43 34.74
C ALA A 94 -22.40 -16.21 35.19
N ASN A 95 -21.42 -16.29 34.28
CA ASN A 95 -20.25 -15.40 34.35
C ASN A 95 -19.32 -15.45 33.12
N ASN A 96 -18.91 -14.24 32.73
CA ASN A 96 -17.58 -13.83 32.29
C ASN A 96 -16.86 -14.59 31.16
N ASN A 97 -16.74 -13.88 30.04
CA ASN A 97 -15.53 -13.94 29.21
C ASN A 97 -14.97 -12.51 28.97
N GLU A 98 -14.69 -11.79 30.05
CA GLU A 98 -13.80 -10.61 30.03
C GLU A 98 -12.67 -10.76 31.07
N ASN A 99 -11.43 -10.86 30.56
CA ASN A 99 -10.20 -10.37 31.19
C ASN A 99 -9.03 -10.64 30.23
N GLY A 100 -8.28 -9.64 29.73
CA GLY A 100 -8.46 -8.20 29.85
C GLY A 100 -7.15 -7.47 29.53
N ASN A 101 -7.18 -6.43 28.69
CA ASN A 101 -6.05 -5.50 28.58
C ASN A 101 -6.51 -4.15 28.02
N GLY A 102 -6.72 -3.16 28.89
CA GLY A 102 -7.37 -1.90 28.52
C GLY A 102 -6.40 -0.81 28.05
N ASN A 103 -6.88 0.03 27.13
CA ASN A 103 -6.53 1.45 27.05
C ASN A 103 -7.71 2.21 26.43
N GLY A 104 -8.18 3.26 27.10
CA GLY A 104 -9.38 3.99 26.69
C GLY A 104 -9.14 4.95 25.54
N ASN A 105 -10.03 4.93 24.55
CA ASN A 105 -10.33 6.05 23.68
C ASN A 105 -11.79 6.43 23.90
N ASN A 106 -12.07 7.67 24.28
CA ASN A 106 -13.45 8.19 24.39
C ASN A 106 -14.02 8.46 22.99
N ALA A 107 -14.43 7.40 22.30
CA ALA A 107 -15.25 7.52 21.11
C ALA A 107 -16.59 8.18 21.48
N ARG A 108 -16.98 9.23 20.75
CA ARG A 108 -18.33 9.81 20.88
C ARG A 108 -19.34 8.71 20.56
N LYS A 109 -20.26 8.45 21.48
CA LYS A 109 -21.29 7.43 21.33
C LYS A 109 -22.36 7.92 20.35
N ILE A 110 -22.15 7.67 19.05
CA ILE A 110 -23.13 7.99 18.00
C ILE A 110 -24.43 7.26 18.33
N ILE A 111 -25.48 8.04 18.61
CA ILE A 111 -26.82 7.51 18.79
C ILE A 111 -27.44 7.43 17.39
N LYS A 112 -27.24 6.30 16.71
CA LYS A 112 -27.97 5.99 15.48
C LYS A 112 -29.44 5.79 15.85
N GLN A 113 -30.31 6.68 15.40
CA GLN A 113 -31.75 6.50 15.54
C GLN A 113 -32.25 5.62 14.40
N LYS A 114 -33.15 4.68 14.72
CA LYS A 114 -33.88 3.93 13.70
C LYS A 114 -34.93 4.84 13.09
N VAL A 115 -35.01 4.87 11.76
CA VAL A 115 -36.02 5.61 10.98
C VAL A 115 -36.72 4.66 10.03
N TYR A 116 -38.02 4.86 9.82
CA TYR A 116 -38.79 4.03 8.91
C TYR A 116 -38.34 4.26 7.46
N GLN A 117 -37.97 3.20 6.76
CA GLN A 117 -37.78 3.23 5.30
C GLN A 117 -38.88 2.38 4.67
N HIS A 118 -39.76 3.01 3.90
CA HIS A 118 -40.86 2.34 3.23
C HIS A 118 -40.33 1.48 2.07
N GLN A 119 -40.07 0.19 2.33
CA GLN A 119 -39.56 -0.77 1.33
C GLN A 119 -40.66 -1.76 0.89
N LEU A 120 -41.41 -2.32 1.84
CA LEU A 120 -42.60 -3.14 1.55
C LEU A 120 -43.62 -3.05 2.70
N THR A 121 -44.87 -2.69 2.38
CA THR A 121 -46.00 -2.78 3.33
C THR A 121 -46.60 -4.19 3.36
N LEU A 122 -47.43 -4.46 4.37
CA LEU A 122 -48.08 -5.77 4.50
C LEU A 122 -49.22 -5.96 3.47
N GLU A 123 -49.86 -4.87 3.06
CA GLU A 123 -50.87 -4.85 1.99
C GLU A 123 -50.22 -5.13 0.62
N GLU A 124 -49.09 -4.48 0.31
CA GLU A 124 -48.32 -4.80 -0.90
C GLU A 124 -47.79 -6.22 -0.91
N TYR A 125 -47.31 -6.76 0.23
CA TYR A 125 -46.90 -8.16 0.34
C TYR A 125 -48.04 -9.12 -0.06
N GLN A 126 -49.28 -8.83 0.32
CA GLN A 126 -50.46 -9.62 -0.07
C GLN A 126 -50.84 -9.48 -1.55
N SER A 127 -50.51 -8.35 -2.18
CA SER A 127 -50.75 -8.12 -3.61
C SER A 127 -49.81 -8.88 -4.56
N ILE A 128 -48.70 -9.42 -4.05
CA ILE A 128 -47.76 -10.23 -4.83
C ILE A 128 -48.31 -11.67 -4.94
N ASP A 129 -48.78 -12.07 -6.13
CA ASP A 129 -49.37 -13.41 -6.37
C ASP A 129 -48.52 -14.58 -5.84
N PHE A 130 -47.20 -14.53 -6.06
CA PHE A 130 -46.28 -15.56 -5.55
C PHE A 130 -46.32 -15.65 -4.01
N CYS A 131 -46.30 -14.50 -3.33
CA CYS A 131 -46.33 -14.43 -1.89
C CYS A 131 -47.69 -14.88 -1.34
N ARG A 132 -48.79 -14.47 -1.97
CA ARG A 132 -50.15 -14.91 -1.61
C ARG A 132 -50.31 -16.43 -1.68
N LYS A 133 -49.72 -17.05 -2.71
CA LYS A 133 -49.88 -18.48 -3.03
C LYS A 133 -48.92 -19.41 -2.28
N TYR A 134 -47.68 -18.97 -2.00
CA TYR A 134 -46.61 -19.85 -1.50
C TYR A 134 -46.00 -19.43 -0.16
N THR A 135 -46.36 -18.27 0.40
CA THR A 135 -45.80 -17.77 1.67
C THR A 135 -46.86 -17.33 2.66
N PHE A 136 -46.53 -17.32 3.95
CA PHE A 136 -47.35 -16.68 4.98
C PHE A 136 -46.49 -15.72 5.81
N ALA A 137 -47.10 -14.65 6.32
CA ALA A 137 -46.42 -13.65 7.12
C ALA A 137 -46.94 -13.59 8.55
N ILE A 138 -46.07 -13.28 9.51
CA ILE A 138 -46.45 -12.98 10.90
C ILE A 138 -45.79 -11.68 11.35
N THR A 139 -46.55 -10.76 11.95
CA THR A 139 -46.00 -9.49 12.42
C THR A 139 -45.08 -9.67 13.64
N THR A 140 -43.97 -8.94 13.64
CA THR A 140 -43.04 -8.93 14.78
C THR A 140 -43.62 -8.16 15.98
N ALA A 141 -43.13 -8.40 17.19
CA ALA A 141 -43.55 -7.66 18.40
C ALA A 141 -43.26 -6.14 18.34
N SER A 142 -42.50 -5.71 17.33
CA SER A 142 -42.15 -4.31 17.04
C SER A 142 -42.96 -3.68 15.89
N HIS A 143 -43.90 -4.42 15.30
CA HIS A 143 -44.74 -3.95 14.21
C HIS A 143 -45.66 -2.80 14.64
N ARG A 144 -45.91 -1.84 13.75
CA ARG A 144 -46.89 -0.76 13.89
C ARG A 144 -47.55 -0.49 12.54
N SER A 145 -48.74 0.09 12.52
CA SER A 145 -49.39 0.55 11.27
C SER A 145 -48.58 1.62 10.52
N THR A 146 -47.70 2.35 11.22
CA THR A 146 -46.72 3.28 10.63
C THR A 146 -45.30 2.69 10.53
N TRP A 147 -45.12 1.41 10.90
CA TRP A 147 -43.84 0.70 10.83
C TRP A 147 -44.06 -0.80 10.60
N HIS A 148 -44.29 -1.17 9.35
CA HIS A 148 -44.42 -2.58 8.99
C HIS A 148 -43.09 -3.31 9.25
N ARG A 149 -43.09 -4.25 10.20
CA ARG A 149 -42.02 -5.21 10.45
C ARG A 149 -42.63 -6.60 10.62
N PHE A 150 -42.40 -7.50 9.67
CA PHE A 150 -43.04 -8.81 9.63
C PHE A 150 -42.10 -9.85 9.04
N ARG A 151 -42.28 -11.11 9.40
CA ARG A 151 -41.50 -12.22 8.86
C ARG A 151 -42.29 -12.98 7.84
N VAL A 152 -41.68 -13.26 6.71
CA VAL A 152 -42.24 -14.10 5.65
C VAL A 152 -41.64 -15.50 5.79
N PHE A 153 -42.51 -16.49 5.80
CA PHE A 153 -42.20 -17.91 5.91
C PHE A 153 -42.59 -18.61 4.60
N MET A 154 -41.66 -19.37 4.03
CA MET A 154 -41.89 -20.17 2.82
C MET A 154 -41.53 -21.63 3.10
N PRO A 155 -42.51 -22.51 3.39
CA PRO A 155 -42.27 -23.95 3.50
C PRO A 155 -41.74 -24.49 2.18
N LEU A 156 -40.75 -25.38 2.27
CA LEU A 156 -40.15 -26.04 1.11
C LEU A 156 -40.58 -27.51 1.08
N PRO A 157 -40.70 -28.12 -0.12
CA PRO A 157 -41.12 -29.51 -0.24
C PRO A 157 -40.05 -30.52 0.23
N MET A 158 -38.82 -30.06 0.48
CA MET A 158 -37.69 -30.86 0.98
C MET A 158 -36.71 -30.00 1.80
N ASP A 159 -35.86 -30.66 2.59
CA ASP A 159 -34.68 -30.05 3.21
C ASP A 159 -33.64 -29.68 2.13
N ILE A 160 -32.92 -28.58 2.32
CA ILE A 160 -31.95 -28.05 1.35
C ILE A 160 -30.59 -27.73 1.99
N ASP A 161 -29.51 -27.70 1.21
CA ASP A 161 -28.20 -27.27 1.73
C ASP A 161 -28.07 -25.74 1.86
N LYS A 162 -27.05 -25.30 2.60
CA LYS A 162 -26.78 -23.87 2.85
C LYS A 162 -26.62 -23.03 1.58
N THR A 163 -25.95 -23.53 0.53
CA THR A 163 -25.77 -22.77 -0.73
C THR A 163 -27.09 -22.61 -1.45
N THR A 164 -27.92 -23.66 -1.47
CA THR A 164 -29.28 -23.62 -2.00
C THR A 164 -30.16 -22.64 -1.21
N TYR A 165 -30.04 -22.61 0.12
CA TYR A 165 -30.75 -21.64 0.98
C TYR A 165 -30.34 -20.19 0.67
N GLU A 166 -29.03 -19.92 0.55
CA GLU A 166 -28.51 -18.59 0.22
C GLU A 166 -29.02 -18.08 -1.15
N VAL A 167 -29.09 -18.94 -2.16
CA VAL A 167 -29.65 -18.59 -3.49
C VAL A 167 -31.17 -18.37 -3.40
N ALA A 168 -31.89 -19.25 -2.71
CA ALA A 168 -33.34 -19.15 -2.56
C ALA A 168 -33.77 -17.87 -1.81
N VAL A 169 -33.02 -17.44 -0.80
CA VAL A 169 -33.25 -16.16 -0.10
C VAL A 169 -32.99 -14.95 -1.01
N ARG A 170 -31.98 -14.98 -1.90
CA ARG A 170 -31.76 -13.90 -2.89
C ARG A 170 -32.91 -13.80 -3.90
N HIS A 171 -33.39 -14.95 -4.41
CA HIS A 171 -34.51 -14.98 -5.33
C HIS A 171 -35.82 -14.52 -4.65
N LEU A 172 -36.06 -14.94 -3.41
CA LEU A 172 -37.19 -14.47 -2.61
C LEU A 172 -37.11 -12.96 -2.32
N ASN A 173 -35.91 -12.41 -2.07
CA ASN A 173 -35.74 -10.96 -1.92
C ASN A 173 -36.09 -10.18 -3.21
N THR A 174 -35.76 -10.74 -4.38
CA THR A 174 -36.13 -10.14 -5.68
C THR A 174 -37.65 -10.07 -5.85
N ILE A 175 -38.36 -11.13 -5.44
CA ILE A 175 -39.84 -11.17 -5.43
C ILE A 175 -40.39 -10.14 -4.42
N LEU A 176 -39.74 -9.99 -3.25
CA LEU A 176 -40.10 -9.05 -2.19
C LEU A 176 -39.50 -7.64 -2.39
N LYS A 177 -39.26 -7.23 -3.65
CA LYS A 177 -38.79 -5.89 -4.08
C LYS A 177 -37.50 -5.38 -3.40
N GLY A 178 -36.67 -6.27 -2.83
CA GLY A 178 -35.43 -5.91 -2.13
C GLY A 178 -35.58 -5.68 -0.61
N ALA A 179 -36.77 -5.87 -0.03
CA ALA A 179 -37.08 -5.52 1.37
C ALA A 179 -36.65 -6.56 2.44
N VAL A 180 -35.91 -7.61 2.07
CA VAL A 180 -35.38 -8.62 3.03
C VAL A 180 -34.10 -8.13 3.69
N ASP A 181 -34.02 -8.25 5.03
CA ASP A 181 -32.79 -8.00 5.80
C ASP A 181 -31.63 -8.87 5.27
N ILE A 182 -30.50 -8.22 4.93
CA ILE A 182 -29.30 -8.85 4.38
C ILE A 182 -28.77 -10.04 5.21
N ASN A 183 -28.99 -10.03 6.53
CA ASN A 183 -28.58 -11.08 7.45
C ASN A 183 -29.42 -12.37 7.29
N ALA A 184 -30.64 -12.30 6.76
CA ALA A 184 -31.54 -13.46 6.57
C ALA A 184 -30.97 -14.53 5.63
N THR A 185 -29.94 -14.19 4.84
CA THR A 185 -29.14 -15.13 4.05
C THR A 185 -28.37 -16.16 4.89
N ASN A 186 -28.20 -15.94 6.19
CA ASN A 186 -27.56 -16.89 7.11
C ASN A 186 -28.61 -17.77 7.84
N PRO A 187 -28.78 -19.06 7.48
CA PRO A 187 -29.78 -19.92 8.11
C PRO A 187 -29.50 -20.21 9.59
N SER A 188 -28.29 -19.94 10.08
CA SER A 188 -27.88 -20.13 11.49
C SER A 188 -28.56 -19.15 12.48
N ILE A 189 -29.35 -18.21 11.98
CA ILE A 189 -30.10 -17.22 12.77
C ILE A 189 -31.36 -17.88 13.36
N GLY A 190 -31.70 -17.50 14.59
CA GLY A 190 -32.97 -17.84 15.24
C GLY A 190 -33.92 -16.65 15.23
N PHE A 191 -35.13 -16.85 14.71
CA PHE A 191 -36.18 -15.85 14.63
C PHE A 191 -37.14 -16.05 15.80
N TYR A 192 -37.24 -15.06 16.69
CA TYR A 192 -38.09 -15.15 17.89
C TYR A 192 -39.57 -14.89 17.56
N GLY A 193 -40.45 -15.77 18.05
CA GLY A 193 -41.89 -15.68 17.90
C GLY A 193 -42.52 -14.40 18.47
N ASN A 194 -43.80 -14.21 18.20
CA ASN A 194 -44.61 -13.12 18.74
C ASN A 194 -46.02 -13.62 19.03
N SER A 195 -46.38 -13.71 20.31
CA SER A 195 -47.73 -14.12 20.73
C SER A 195 -48.83 -13.14 20.37
N ASN A 196 -48.45 -11.88 20.13
CA ASN A 196 -49.36 -10.81 19.72
C ASN A 196 -49.17 -10.52 18.21
N GLY A 197 -48.69 -11.50 17.46
CA GLY A 197 -48.43 -11.40 16.02
C GLY A 197 -49.70 -11.63 15.22
N ILE A 198 -49.99 -10.73 14.28
CA ILE A 198 -51.06 -10.92 13.31
C ILE A 198 -50.52 -11.85 12.23
N LEU A 199 -51.21 -12.98 12.03
CA LEU A 199 -50.96 -13.94 10.96
C LEU A 199 -51.64 -13.46 9.66
N TYR A 200 -50.91 -13.56 8.56
CA TYR A 200 -51.40 -13.30 7.21
C TYR A 200 -51.03 -14.50 6.32
N LYS A 201 -51.99 -15.42 6.19
CA LYS A 201 -51.98 -16.63 5.33
C LYS A 201 -53.22 -16.50 4.43
N SER A 202 -53.07 -16.64 3.12
CA SER A 202 -54.21 -16.54 2.19
C SER A 202 -54.99 -17.85 2.15
N ASP A 203 -56.26 -17.79 1.72
CA ASP A 203 -57.04 -18.98 1.38
C ASP A 203 -56.47 -19.70 0.13
N ASP A 204 -55.77 -18.98 -0.74
CA ASP A 204 -55.01 -19.51 -1.89
C ASP A 204 -53.68 -20.19 -1.49
N PHE A 205 -53.33 -20.22 -0.21
CA PHE A 205 -52.02 -20.69 0.26
C PHE A 205 -51.86 -22.20 0.06
N GLN A 206 -50.83 -22.59 -0.70
CA GLN A 206 -50.44 -23.97 -0.96
C GLN A 206 -48.93 -24.20 -0.75
N ALA A 207 -48.53 -25.47 -0.63
CA ALA A 207 -47.12 -25.82 -0.63
C ALA A 207 -46.45 -25.45 -1.96
N LEU A 208 -45.15 -25.12 -1.87
CA LEU A 208 -44.29 -24.86 -3.02
C LEU A 208 -43.98 -26.16 -3.78
N ASP A 209 -43.98 -26.09 -5.11
CA ASP A 209 -43.61 -27.19 -5.98
C ASP A 209 -42.08 -27.43 -6.04
N TYR A 210 -41.69 -28.59 -6.59
CA TYR A 210 -40.29 -28.96 -6.81
C TYR A 210 -39.66 -28.21 -8.01
N ASP A 211 -40.48 -27.66 -8.90
CA ASP A 211 -40.01 -26.99 -10.12
C ASP A 211 -39.34 -25.66 -9.79
N TRP A 212 -39.85 -24.90 -8.81
CA TRP A 212 -39.20 -23.67 -8.35
C TRP A 212 -37.79 -23.90 -7.80
N LEU A 213 -37.57 -24.93 -6.97
CA LEU A 213 -36.23 -25.28 -6.48
C LEU A 213 -35.32 -25.75 -7.62
N SER A 214 -35.88 -26.49 -8.58
CA SER A 214 -35.14 -26.98 -9.76
C SER A 214 -34.62 -25.84 -10.65
N GLN A 215 -35.35 -24.72 -10.73
CA GLN A 215 -34.92 -23.51 -11.45
C GLN A 215 -33.70 -22.82 -10.82
N LEU A 216 -33.49 -22.97 -9.51
CA LEU A 216 -32.32 -22.40 -8.81
C LEU A 216 -31.05 -23.26 -8.93
N GLN A 217 -31.20 -24.55 -9.22
CA GLN A 217 -30.10 -25.52 -9.24
C GLN A 217 -28.91 -25.10 -10.14
N PRO A 218 -29.09 -24.50 -11.34
CA PRO A 218 -27.96 -24.05 -12.17
C PRO A 218 -27.07 -22.99 -11.52
N GLU A 219 -27.64 -22.08 -10.70
CA GLU A 219 -26.86 -21.08 -9.97
C GLU A 219 -26.14 -21.72 -8.78
N VAL A 220 -26.84 -22.57 -8.02
CA VAL A 220 -26.26 -23.36 -6.92
C VAL A 220 -25.05 -24.18 -7.41
N ASP A 221 -25.19 -24.87 -8.53
CA ASP A 221 -24.11 -25.62 -9.19
C ASP A 221 -22.94 -24.73 -9.59
N LYS A 222 -23.21 -23.54 -10.14
CA LYS A 222 -22.19 -22.56 -10.54
C LYS A 222 -21.40 -22.06 -9.32
N ILE A 223 -22.07 -21.84 -8.18
CA ILE A 223 -21.44 -21.43 -6.92
C ILE A 223 -20.62 -22.59 -6.33
N LYS A 224 -21.19 -23.80 -6.22
CA LYS A 224 -20.48 -24.99 -5.70
C LYS A 224 -19.24 -25.32 -6.54
N LYS A 225 -19.33 -25.31 -7.88
CA LYS A 225 -18.18 -25.50 -8.79
C LYS A 225 -17.12 -24.41 -8.61
N LYS A 226 -17.49 -23.15 -8.30
CA LYS A 226 -16.56 -22.06 -7.98
C LYS A 226 -15.86 -22.29 -6.63
N GLN A 227 -16.60 -22.68 -5.60
CA GLN A 227 -16.07 -23.01 -4.27
C GLN A 227 -15.13 -24.22 -4.33
N GLU A 228 -15.51 -25.32 -4.99
CA GLU A 228 -14.63 -26.46 -5.23
C GLU A 228 -13.35 -26.07 -5.99
N LYS A 229 -13.46 -25.25 -7.04
CA LYS A 229 -12.30 -24.78 -7.81
C LYS A 229 -11.36 -23.91 -6.96
N GLN A 230 -11.90 -23.14 -6.01
CA GLN A 230 -11.12 -22.40 -5.01
C GLN A 230 -10.48 -23.34 -3.98
N GLN A 231 -11.23 -24.28 -3.41
CA GLN A 231 -10.75 -25.21 -2.38
C GLN A 231 -9.69 -26.17 -2.94
N ARG A 232 -9.89 -26.73 -4.14
CA ARG A 232 -8.88 -27.53 -4.86
C ARG A 232 -7.63 -26.69 -5.19
N LYS A 233 -7.78 -25.42 -5.62
CA LYS A 233 -6.65 -24.49 -5.77
C LYS A 233 -5.94 -24.25 -4.43
N GLN A 234 -6.66 -24.13 -3.32
CA GLN A 234 -6.11 -23.89 -1.98
C GLN A 234 -5.35 -25.11 -1.46
N THR A 235 -5.93 -26.32 -1.51
CA THR A 235 -5.26 -27.56 -1.07
C THR A 235 -4.02 -27.90 -1.91
N LYS A 236 -4.07 -27.62 -3.23
CA LYS A 236 -2.90 -27.71 -4.12
C LYS A 236 -1.85 -26.64 -3.80
N ARG A 237 -2.25 -25.37 -3.67
CA ARG A 237 -1.39 -24.27 -3.21
C ARG A 237 -0.71 -24.63 -1.89
N ILE A 238 -1.39 -25.23 -0.92
CA ILE A 238 -0.80 -25.66 0.36
C ILE A 238 0.23 -26.79 0.14
N ALA A 239 -0.06 -27.78 -0.71
CA ALA A 239 0.92 -28.83 -1.04
C ALA A 239 2.19 -28.27 -1.72
N GLU A 240 2.04 -27.28 -2.60
CA GLU A 240 3.15 -26.64 -3.33
C GLU A 240 3.91 -25.60 -2.46
N LYS A 241 3.18 -24.81 -1.65
CA LYS A 241 3.69 -23.81 -0.69
C LYS A 241 4.60 -24.39 0.36
N LEU A 242 4.30 -25.61 0.81
CA LEU A 242 5.14 -26.29 1.77
C LEU A 242 6.36 -26.92 1.09
N LYS A 243 6.29 -27.26 -0.21
CA LYS A 243 7.36 -27.94 -0.99
C LYS A 243 8.76 -27.28 -0.93
N GLN A 244 8.81 -26.01 -0.53
CA GLN A 244 9.98 -25.13 -0.55
C GLN A 244 10.43 -24.72 0.87
N LEU A 245 10.03 -25.49 1.89
CA LEU A 245 10.40 -25.28 3.30
C LEU A 245 11.56 -26.18 3.79
N GLY A 246 12.11 -27.03 2.90
CA GLY A 246 13.24 -27.92 3.21
C GLY A 246 14.46 -27.15 3.70
N ASP A 247 14.83 -26.12 2.95
CA ASP A 247 16.24 -25.85 2.67
C ASP A 247 16.82 -24.78 3.60
N ASN A 248 16.18 -24.56 4.76
CA ASN A 248 16.48 -23.48 5.70
C ASN A 248 15.99 -23.72 7.15
N THR A 249 15.60 -24.95 7.48
CA THR A 249 14.87 -25.31 8.69
C THR A 249 15.76 -26.13 9.64
N ASN A 250 15.73 -25.84 10.95
CA ASN A 250 16.54 -26.58 11.92
C ASN A 250 15.92 -27.96 12.20
N VAL A 251 16.76 -28.99 12.43
CA VAL A 251 16.36 -30.34 12.86
C VAL A 251 15.32 -30.30 13.99
N LYS A 252 15.48 -29.38 14.95
CA LYS A 252 14.52 -29.20 16.04
C LYS A 252 13.12 -28.81 15.57
N ASP A 253 12.99 -27.89 14.61
CA ASP A 253 11.69 -27.47 14.08
C ASP A 253 11.03 -28.63 13.31
N ILE A 254 11.83 -29.50 12.67
CA ILE A 254 11.38 -30.69 11.93
C ILE A 254 10.84 -31.74 12.91
N VAL A 255 11.58 -32.04 13.98
CA VAL A 255 11.17 -32.97 15.04
C VAL A 255 9.93 -32.47 15.78
N GLU A 256 9.83 -31.15 16.04
CA GLU A 256 8.63 -30.53 16.61
C GLU A 256 7.41 -30.66 15.68
N ALA A 257 7.58 -30.55 14.37
CA ALA A 257 6.50 -30.79 13.41
C ALA A 257 6.12 -32.29 13.32
N LEU A 258 7.10 -33.20 13.31
CA LEU A 258 6.88 -34.65 13.29
C LEU A 258 6.00 -35.12 14.46
N SER A 259 6.12 -34.51 15.65
CA SER A 259 5.30 -34.90 16.82
C SER A 259 3.80 -34.59 16.68
N TYR A 260 3.37 -33.85 15.64
CA TYR A 260 1.96 -33.62 15.32
C TYR A 260 1.41 -34.60 14.27
N ILE A 261 2.24 -35.50 13.72
CA ILE A 261 1.87 -36.40 12.62
C ILE A 261 1.76 -37.85 13.12
N PRO A 262 0.60 -38.52 12.97
CA PRO A 262 0.49 -39.96 13.21
C PRO A 262 1.41 -40.77 12.28
N CYS A 263 2.08 -41.77 12.84
CA CYS A 263 3.04 -42.62 12.12
C CYS A 263 2.45 -43.98 11.69
N ASP A 264 1.24 -44.32 12.13
CA ASP A 264 0.63 -45.64 11.94
C ASP A 264 0.09 -45.89 10.52
N ASP A 265 -0.27 -44.83 9.79
CA ASP A 265 -0.73 -44.91 8.39
C ASP A 265 0.44 -45.03 7.41
N TYR A 266 0.42 -46.07 6.58
CA TYR A 266 1.51 -46.42 5.69
C TYR A 266 1.76 -45.39 4.56
N ASP A 267 0.73 -44.70 4.09
CA ASP A 267 0.86 -43.67 3.05
C ASP A 267 1.49 -42.39 3.63
N THR A 268 0.98 -41.91 4.77
CA THR A 268 1.57 -40.82 5.57
C THR A 268 3.01 -41.13 5.96
N TRP A 269 3.27 -42.33 6.48
CA TRP A 269 4.60 -42.81 6.86
C TRP A 269 5.58 -42.83 5.68
N THR A 270 5.15 -43.37 4.54
CA THR A 270 5.97 -43.40 3.30
C THR A 270 6.26 -41.98 2.80
N LYS A 271 5.29 -41.06 2.85
CA LYS A 271 5.45 -39.65 2.47
C LYS A 271 6.44 -38.89 3.37
N VAL A 272 6.40 -39.14 4.68
CA VAL A 272 7.37 -38.58 5.64
C VAL A 272 8.77 -39.14 5.40
N GLY A 273 8.90 -40.44 5.11
CA GLY A 273 10.18 -41.08 4.77
C GLY A 273 10.85 -40.45 3.55
N PHE A 274 10.14 -40.30 2.43
CA PHE A 274 10.65 -39.60 1.25
C PHE A 274 11.03 -38.13 1.54
N ALA A 275 10.21 -37.42 2.32
CA ALA A 275 10.43 -36.03 2.69
C ALA A 275 11.73 -35.81 3.50
N LEU A 276 11.99 -36.69 4.47
CA LEU A 276 13.22 -36.70 5.26
C LEU A 276 14.42 -37.11 4.41
N HIS A 277 14.30 -38.18 3.62
CA HIS A 277 15.39 -38.67 2.76
C HIS A 277 15.85 -37.61 1.74
N HIS A 278 14.94 -36.80 1.20
CA HIS A 278 15.31 -35.66 0.36
C HIS A 278 16.03 -34.56 1.15
N THR A 279 15.43 -34.06 2.23
CA THR A 279 15.97 -32.89 2.95
C THR A 279 17.29 -33.15 3.67
N PHE A 280 17.57 -34.41 4.03
CA PHE A 280 18.84 -34.82 4.63
C PHE A 280 19.82 -35.46 3.62
N ASN A 281 19.57 -35.36 2.30
CA ASN A 281 20.40 -35.97 1.25
C ASN A 281 20.73 -37.46 1.50
N SER A 282 19.75 -38.23 1.99
CA SER A 282 19.88 -39.66 2.37
C SER A 282 20.71 -39.97 3.62
N SER A 283 21.19 -38.97 4.38
CA SER A 283 22.14 -39.17 5.48
C SER A 283 21.61 -39.99 6.67
N ASP A 284 22.55 -40.49 7.48
CA ASP A 284 22.25 -41.24 8.71
C ASP A 284 21.47 -40.41 9.74
N GLU A 285 21.67 -39.08 9.78
CA GLU A 285 20.88 -38.16 10.62
C GLU A 285 19.41 -38.15 10.20
N GLY A 286 19.14 -38.11 8.89
CA GLY A 286 17.79 -38.20 8.35
C GLY A 286 17.13 -39.55 8.64
N LEU A 287 17.89 -40.65 8.54
CA LEU A 287 17.47 -42.00 8.90
C LEU A 287 17.14 -42.11 10.39
N GLU A 288 17.98 -41.55 11.27
CA GLU A 288 17.76 -41.57 12.71
C GLU A 288 16.51 -40.78 13.11
N ILE A 289 16.26 -39.62 12.48
CA ILE A 289 15.02 -38.85 12.69
C ILE A 289 13.80 -39.66 12.21
N PHE A 290 13.88 -40.32 11.06
CA PHE A 290 12.79 -41.11 10.51
C PHE A 290 12.48 -42.36 11.36
N ASP A 291 13.51 -43.08 11.82
CA ASP A 291 13.37 -44.24 12.69
C ASP A 291 12.82 -43.87 14.08
N ASN A 292 13.33 -42.81 14.69
CA ASN A 292 12.82 -42.32 15.99
C ASN A 292 11.34 -41.93 15.90
N TRP A 293 10.89 -41.24 14.84
CA TRP A 293 9.46 -40.96 14.63
C TRP A 293 8.66 -42.24 14.33
N SER A 294 9.19 -43.14 13.49
CA SER A 294 8.55 -44.42 13.16
C SER A 294 8.34 -45.33 14.37
N SER A 295 9.26 -45.28 15.35
CA SER A 295 9.23 -46.11 16.56
C SER A 295 8.00 -45.89 17.45
N GLN A 296 7.27 -44.80 17.24
CA GLN A 296 6.07 -44.45 18.00
C GLN A 296 4.82 -45.19 17.47
N ALA A 297 4.87 -45.79 16.28
CA ALA A 297 3.75 -46.49 15.67
C ALA A 297 3.51 -47.87 16.32
N HIS A 298 2.25 -48.22 16.58
CA HIS A 298 1.91 -49.50 17.21
C HIS A 298 2.23 -50.74 16.32
N ASN A 299 2.50 -50.51 15.04
CA ASN A 299 2.83 -51.52 14.03
C ASN A 299 4.32 -51.48 13.61
N TYR A 300 5.18 -50.76 14.35
CA TYR A 300 6.61 -50.64 14.08
C TYR A 300 7.33 -52.00 14.11
N SER A 301 8.09 -52.29 13.05
CA SER A 301 8.72 -53.60 12.79
C SER A 301 10.24 -53.65 13.05
N GLY A 302 10.79 -52.61 13.70
CA GLY A 302 12.19 -52.55 14.10
C GLY A 302 13.13 -51.92 13.07
N ARG A 303 14.19 -51.28 13.58
CA ARG A 303 15.25 -50.54 12.85
C ARG A 303 15.61 -51.10 11.46
N LYS A 304 15.86 -52.41 11.36
CA LYS A 304 16.27 -53.07 10.10
C LYS A 304 15.22 -52.96 8.97
N ALA A 305 13.93 -52.92 9.29
CA ALA A 305 12.87 -52.70 8.32
C ALA A 305 12.84 -51.24 7.83
N ILE A 306 13.14 -50.29 8.73
CA ILE A 306 13.26 -48.86 8.41
C ILE A 306 14.48 -48.61 7.52
N GLU A 307 15.63 -49.19 7.86
CA GLU A 307 16.88 -49.11 7.07
C GLU A 307 16.68 -49.67 5.65
N TYR A 308 16.05 -50.84 5.52
CA TYR A 308 15.72 -51.42 4.22
C TYR A 308 14.76 -50.52 3.41
N LYS A 309 13.78 -49.90 4.06
CA LYS A 309 12.87 -48.95 3.40
C LYS A 309 13.59 -47.64 3.01
N TRP A 310 14.45 -47.09 3.86
CA TRP A 310 15.21 -45.87 3.62
C TRP A 310 16.02 -45.99 2.32
N LEU A 311 16.78 -47.09 2.19
CA LEU A 311 17.53 -47.41 0.98
C LEU A 311 16.64 -47.53 -0.27
N SER A 312 15.36 -47.87 -0.13
CA SER A 312 14.41 -47.95 -1.26
C SER A 312 13.96 -46.58 -1.79
N PHE A 313 14.01 -45.51 -0.97
CA PHE A 313 13.58 -44.17 -1.38
C PHE A 313 14.48 -43.55 -2.46
N SER A 314 15.75 -43.95 -2.50
CA SER A 314 16.73 -43.60 -3.57
C SER A 314 16.25 -43.88 -5.01
N LYS A 315 15.24 -44.75 -5.20
CA LYS A 315 14.78 -45.21 -6.53
C LYS A 315 13.59 -44.41 -7.10
N SER A 316 13.19 -43.30 -6.48
CA SER A 316 11.99 -42.54 -6.88
C SER A 316 12.17 -41.75 -8.19
N ARG A 317 11.79 -42.37 -9.33
CA ARG A 317 11.68 -41.71 -10.64
C ARG A 317 10.37 -40.90 -10.76
N THR A 318 10.29 -39.77 -10.06
CA THR A 318 9.13 -38.86 -10.13
C THR A 318 9.60 -37.42 -10.26
N ASP A 319 9.11 -36.69 -11.28
CA ASP A 319 9.50 -35.32 -11.63
C ASP A 319 9.21 -34.26 -10.54
N LYS A 320 8.64 -34.68 -9.41
CA LYS A 320 8.32 -33.85 -8.25
C LYS A 320 8.65 -34.61 -6.95
N PRO A 321 9.93 -34.65 -6.52
CA PRO A 321 10.33 -35.32 -5.27
C PRO A 321 9.63 -34.70 -4.04
N LEU A 322 9.34 -35.49 -3.01
CA LEU A 322 8.81 -34.97 -1.74
C LEU A 322 9.96 -34.41 -0.88
N THR A 323 9.70 -33.35 -0.13
CA THR A 323 10.68 -32.64 0.72
C THR A 323 10.10 -32.40 2.12
N ILE A 324 10.85 -31.83 3.08
CA ILE A 324 10.37 -31.60 4.48
C ILE A 324 9.04 -30.84 4.58
N ALA A 325 8.70 -30.11 3.53
CA ALA A 325 7.36 -29.73 3.16
C ALA A 325 6.23 -30.63 3.67
N THR A 326 6.33 -31.92 3.37
CA THR A 326 5.27 -32.89 3.57
C THR A 326 5.07 -33.11 5.07
N VAL A 327 6.16 -33.09 5.84
CA VAL A 327 6.16 -33.06 7.32
C VAL A 327 5.44 -31.80 7.81
N PHE A 328 5.91 -30.60 7.45
CA PHE A 328 5.24 -29.37 7.91
C PHE A 328 3.79 -29.24 7.44
N LYS A 329 3.41 -29.84 6.30
CA LYS A 329 2.02 -29.86 5.85
C LYS A 329 1.18 -30.72 6.77
N LEU A 330 1.53 -31.99 6.89
CA LEU A 330 0.81 -32.96 7.71
C LEU A 330 0.72 -32.47 9.17
N ALA A 331 1.78 -31.83 9.67
CA ALA A 331 1.80 -31.20 10.98
C ALA A 331 0.80 -30.02 11.08
N ILE A 332 0.81 -29.06 10.13
CA ILE A 332 -0.10 -27.90 10.15
C ILE A 332 -1.56 -28.32 9.98
N ASP A 333 -1.83 -29.27 9.08
CA ASP A 333 -3.14 -29.86 8.88
C ASP A 333 -3.61 -30.61 10.14
N SER A 334 -2.67 -31.09 10.98
CA SER A 334 -2.88 -31.67 12.32
C SER A 334 -2.75 -30.65 13.48
N GLY A 335 -2.74 -29.34 13.19
CA GLY A 335 -2.81 -28.26 14.19
C GLY A 335 -1.49 -27.62 14.63
N TYR A 336 -0.35 -28.02 14.08
CA TYR A 336 0.97 -27.41 14.34
C TYR A 336 1.00 -25.92 13.95
N LYS A 337 1.73 -25.12 14.75
CA LYS A 337 1.83 -23.66 14.57
C LYS A 337 3.31 -23.26 14.38
N PRO A 338 3.80 -23.16 13.13
CA PRO A 338 5.22 -23.02 12.87
C PRO A 338 5.83 -21.72 13.44
N PRO A 339 7.11 -21.75 13.83
CA PRO A 339 7.86 -20.58 14.31
C PRO A 339 7.68 -19.32 13.45
N LYS A 340 7.67 -18.16 14.09
CA LYS A 340 7.39 -16.85 13.46
C LYS A 340 8.26 -16.53 12.23
N LYS A 341 9.49 -17.07 12.15
CA LYS A 341 10.38 -16.97 10.97
C LYS A 341 9.81 -17.75 9.78
N ILE A 342 9.47 -19.03 10.00
CA ILE A 342 8.85 -19.92 9.01
C ILE A 342 7.49 -19.37 8.57
N ARG A 343 6.63 -19.00 9.53
CA ARG A 343 5.32 -18.42 9.20
C ARG A 343 5.45 -17.17 8.31
N ARG A 344 6.39 -16.27 8.57
CA ARG A 344 6.61 -15.08 7.71
C ARG A 344 7.04 -15.46 6.28
N LYS A 345 7.90 -16.47 6.10
CA LYS A 345 8.22 -16.99 4.76
C LYS A 345 6.99 -17.56 4.05
N LEU A 346 6.17 -18.32 4.77
CA LEU A 346 4.91 -18.89 4.26
C LEU A 346 3.87 -17.82 3.90
N ASP A 347 3.72 -16.79 4.72
CA ASP A 347 2.80 -15.67 4.49
C ASP A 347 3.23 -14.86 3.26
N ALA A 348 4.55 -14.57 3.13
CA ALA A 348 5.12 -13.94 1.94
C ALA A 348 4.96 -14.79 0.66
N PHE A 349 5.32 -16.07 0.69
CA PHE A 349 5.16 -16.95 -0.47
C PHE A 349 3.69 -17.07 -0.91
N SER A 350 2.76 -17.04 0.06
CA SER A 350 1.33 -16.94 -0.24
C SER A 350 1.03 -15.67 -1.03
N CYS A 351 1.36 -14.50 -0.48
CA CYS A 351 1.10 -13.19 -1.08
C CYS A 351 1.69 -13.07 -2.50
N PHE A 352 2.96 -13.46 -2.69
CA PHE A 352 3.64 -13.34 -3.99
C PHE A 352 3.01 -14.21 -5.10
N ASN A 353 2.39 -15.34 -4.74
CA ASN A 353 1.71 -16.25 -5.68
C ASN A 353 0.18 -16.15 -5.64
N GLU A 354 -0.36 -15.26 -4.80
CA GLU A 354 -1.79 -14.93 -4.73
C GLU A 354 -2.19 -14.00 -5.87
N TYR A 355 -1.36 -12.99 -6.15
CA TYR A 355 -1.60 -11.98 -7.20
C TYR A 355 -1.40 -12.49 -8.64
N LYS A 356 -0.65 -13.58 -8.85
CA LYS A 356 -0.24 -14.06 -10.18
C LYS A 356 -1.35 -14.66 -11.07
N PRO A 357 -2.36 -15.38 -10.56
CA PRO A 357 -3.41 -15.92 -11.41
C PRO A 357 -4.46 -14.85 -11.69
N LEU A 358 -4.50 -14.39 -12.95
CA LEU A 358 -5.53 -13.50 -13.49
C LEU A 358 -6.95 -13.96 -13.11
N SER A 359 -7.79 -13.03 -12.64
CA SER A 359 -9.22 -13.27 -12.37
C SER A 359 -10.17 -12.72 -13.44
N TYR A 360 -9.68 -11.79 -14.27
CA TYR A 360 -10.36 -11.27 -15.45
C TYR A 360 -10.51 -12.35 -16.55
N GLU A 361 -11.48 -12.14 -17.44
CA GLU A 361 -11.70 -13.01 -18.61
C GLU A 361 -10.65 -12.74 -19.70
N VAL A 362 -10.14 -13.82 -20.31
CA VAL A 362 -9.19 -13.73 -21.43
C VAL A 362 -9.98 -13.81 -22.74
N ALA A 363 -9.92 -12.75 -23.54
CA ALA A 363 -10.64 -12.65 -24.80
C ALA A 363 -9.96 -13.44 -25.94
N LEU A 364 -8.62 -13.56 -25.90
CA LEU A 364 -7.82 -14.37 -26.83
C LEU A 364 -6.65 -15.06 -26.11
N GLU A 365 -6.55 -16.39 -26.24
CA GLU A 365 -5.35 -17.15 -25.90
C GLU A 365 -4.57 -17.51 -27.17
N CYS A 366 -3.24 -17.45 -27.12
CA CYS A 366 -2.36 -17.91 -28.20
C CYS A 366 -1.08 -18.56 -27.63
N ASN A 367 -0.32 -19.27 -28.47
CA ASN A 367 0.92 -19.96 -28.07
C ASN A 367 1.99 -19.85 -29.17
N GLU A 368 2.27 -18.62 -29.60
CA GLU A 368 3.12 -18.32 -30.76
C GLU A 368 4.33 -17.47 -30.34
N ARG A 369 5.52 -17.71 -30.91
CA ARG A 369 6.73 -16.91 -30.59
C ARG A 369 6.58 -15.45 -31.00
N TYR A 370 5.83 -15.18 -32.06
CA TYR A 370 5.44 -13.85 -32.52
C TYR A 370 3.95 -13.93 -32.86
N PHE A 371 3.18 -12.90 -32.49
CA PHE A 371 1.74 -12.86 -32.76
C PHE A 371 1.49 -12.84 -34.27
N SER A 372 0.73 -13.82 -34.76
CA SER A 372 0.29 -13.88 -36.16
C SER A 372 -0.66 -12.73 -36.54
N GLU A 373 -0.69 -12.38 -37.82
CA GLU A 373 -1.58 -11.32 -38.35
C GLU A 373 -3.07 -11.61 -38.06
N GLU A 374 -3.47 -12.88 -37.95
CA GLU A 374 -4.82 -13.28 -37.57
C GLU A 374 -5.17 -12.87 -36.12
N ILE A 375 -4.23 -13.00 -35.18
CA ILE A 375 -4.39 -12.51 -33.81
C ILE A 375 -4.38 -10.98 -33.78
N ILE A 376 -3.49 -10.33 -34.55
CA ILE A 376 -3.41 -8.86 -34.64
C ILE A 376 -4.71 -8.25 -35.19
N ALA A 377 -5.36 -8.91 -36.16
CA ALA A 377 -6.63 -8.51 -36.75
C ALA A 377 -7.84 -8.67 -35.80
N LYS A 378 -7.76 -9.56 -34.80
CA LYS A 378 -8.82 -9.78 -33.79
C LYS A 378 -8.75 -8.79 -32.62
N ILE A 379 -7.67 -8.02 -32.49
CA ILE A 379 -7.51 -7.03 -31.42
C ILE A 379 -8.26 -5.73 -31.77
N PRO A 380 -9.18 -5.24 -30.93
CA PRO A 380 -9.94 -4.02 -31.23
C PRO A 380 -9.02 -2.79 -31.28
N ARG A 381 -9.41 -1.79 -32.08
CA ARG A 381 -8.68 -0.52 -32.24
C ARG A 381 -9.33 0.64 -31.46
N GLN A 382 -10.05 0.31 -30.39
CA GLN A 382 -10.71 1.23 -29.46
C GLN A 382 -10.87 0.55 -28.08
N GLY A 383 -11.08 1.33 -27.02
CA GLY A 383 -11.26 0.81 -25.66
C GLY A 383 -9.95 0.43 -24.97
N LEU A 384 -10.03 -0.36 -23.90
CA LEU A 384 -8.86 -0.85 -23.16
C LEU A 384 -8.43 -2.24 -23.67
N VAL A 385 -7.21 -2.36 -24.18
CA VAL A 385 -6.58 -3.60 -24.66
C VAL A 385 -5.35 -3.89 -23.81
N ILE A 386 -5.22 -5.14 -23.34
CA ILE A 386 -4.09 -5.57 -22.53
C ILE A 386 -3.49 -6.85 -23.11
N ILE A 387 -2.18 -6.86 -23.33
CA ILE A 387 -1.47 -7.97 -23.99
C ILE A 387 -0.38 -8.51 -23.08
N GLN A 388 -0.62 -9.71 -22.57
CA GLN A 388 0.34 -10.48 -21.80
C GLN A 388 1.11 -11.46 -22.70
N GLY A 389 2.41 -11.59 -22.49
CA GLY A 389 3.25 -12.60 -23.15
C GLY A 389 4.68 -12.56 -22.65
N ASP A 390 5.38 -13.69 -22.64
CA ASP A 390 6.74 -13.82 -22.08
C ASP A 390 7.77 -12.86 -22.73
N MET A 391 8.93 -12.63 -22.12
CA MET A 391 9.96 -11.78 -22.73
C MET A 391 10.41 -12.35 -24.08
N GLY A 392 10.54 -11.50 -25.09
CA GLY A 392 10.93 -11.93 -26.44
C GLY A 392 9.80 -12.57 -27.27
N THR A 393 8.55 -12.57 -26.81
CA THR A 393 7.36 -13.05 -27.57
C THR A 393 6.80 -12.04 -28.60
N GLY A 394 7.61 -11.08 -29.04
CA GLY A 394 7.19 -10.11 -30.06
C GLY A 394 6.14 -9.07 -29.65
N LYS A 395 5.75 -8.94 -28.36
CA LYS A 395 4.77 -7.93 -27.91
C LYS A 395 5.01 -6.52 -28.48
N THR A 396 6.26 -6.05 -28.40
CA THR A 396 6.68 -4.73 -28.88
C THR A 396 6.59 -4.61 -30.40
N TYR A 397 6.73 -5.71 -31.15
CA TYR A 397 6.51 -5.76 -32.60
C TYR A 397 5.01 -5.70 -32.96
N LEU A 398 4.14 -6.31 -32.14
CA LEU A 398 2.70 -6.11 -32.25
C LEU A 398 2.32 -4.64 -31.95
N GLY A 399 2.89 -4.04 -30.90
CA GLY A 399 2.69 -2.62 -30.60
C GLY A 399 3.13 -1.72 -31.77
N GLU A 400 4.26 -2.04 -32.39
CA GLU A 400 4.81 -1.39 -33.59
C GLU A 400 3.87 -1.49 -34.80
N LYS A 401 3.24 -2.65 -35.03
CA LYS A 401 2.18 -2.82 -36.03
C LYS A 401 0.97 -1.92 -35.77
N ILE A 402 0.40 -1.97 -34.55
CA ILE A 402 -0.79 -1.20 -34.20
C ILE A 402 -0.51 0.31 -34.27
N VAL A 403 0.62 0.78 -33.72
CA VAL A 403 1.02 2.19 -33.81
C VAL A 403 1.23 2.61 -35.27
N GLY A 404 1.80 1.73 -36.10
CA GLY A 404 1.94 1.95 -37.55
C GLY A 404 0.60 2.21 -38.26
N GLU A 405 -0.44 1.43 -37.94
CA GLU A 405 -1.79 1.63 -38.49
C GLU A 405 -2.40 2.98 -38.11
N PHE A 406 -2.31 3.38 -36.85
CA PHE A 406 -2.81 4.69 -36.39
C PHE A 406 -2.07 5.82 -37.09
N LYS A 407 -0.73 5.75 -37.16
CA LYS A 407 0.08 6.75 -37.85
C LYS A 407 -0.20 6.84 -39.35
N ALA A 408 -0.42 5.71 -40.02
CA ALA A 408 -0.81 5.68 -41.43
C ALA A 408 -2.17 6.35 -41.69
N GLN A 409 -3.06 6.36 -40.69
CA GLN A 409 -4.33 7.09 -40.70
C GLN A 409 -4.20 8.57 -40.27
N GLY A 410 -2.98 9.06 -40.02
CA GLY A 410 -2.73 10.42 -39.51
C GLY A 410 -3.16 10.65 -38.06
N LYS A 411 -3.51 9.58 -37.32
CA LYS A 411 -4.00 9.65 -35.95
C LYS A 411 -2.87 9.92 -34.94
N TYR A 412 -3.20 10.64 -33.88
CA TYR A 412 -2.26 11.03 -32.84
C TYR A 412 -2.03 9.90 -31.84
N VAL A 413 -0.80 9.38 -31.81
CA VAL A 413 -0.34 8.39 -30.85
C VAL A 413 0.44 9.08 -29.73
N LEU A 414 0.16 8.74 -28.47
CA LEU A 414 0.93 9.18 -27.30
C LEU A 414 1.45 7.96 -26.52
N SER A 415 2.63 8.08 -25.92
CA SER A 415 3.20 7.02 -25.09
C SER A 415 4.00 7.63 -23.93
N PRO A 416 3.62 7.39 -22.66
CA PRO A 416 4.47 7.67 -21.51
C PRO A 416 5.53 6.57 -21.32
N ASP A 417 6.48 6.80 -20.41
CA ASP A 417 7.43 5.79 -19.93
C ASP A 417 8.13 6.22 -18.63
N SER A 418 8.76 5.26 -17.96
CA SER A 418 9.47 5.39 -16.69
C SER A 418 10.89 5.95 -16.78
N THR A 419 11.57 5.87 -17.93
CA THR A 419 12.97 6.32 -18.07
C THR A 419 13.31 6.93 -19.43
N ARG A 420 14.30 7.84 -19.46
CA ARG A 420 14.77 8.50 -20.70
C ARG A 420 15.34 7.51 -21.73
N SER A 421 16.01 6.44 -21.28
CA SER A 421 16.58 5.39 -22.14
C SER A 421 15.51 4.51 -22.81
N LEU A 422 14.46 4.13 -22.06
CA LEU A 422 13.28 3.47 -22.62
C LEU A 422 12.58 4.35 -23.66
N CYS A 423 12.29 5.61 -23.31
CA CYS A 423 11.68 6.56 -24.23
C CYS A 423 12.44 6.63 -25.56
N GLN A 424 13.76 6.80 -25.53
CA GLN A 424 14.55 6.91 -26.75
C GLN A 424 14.48 5.66 -27.64
N GLN A 425 14.50 4.45 -27.07
CA GLN A 425 14.44 3.21 -27.84
C GLN A 425 13.04 2.90 -28.37
N SER A 426 12.02 2.93 -27.50
CA SER A 426 10.65 2.65 -27.92
C SER A 426 10.10 3.74 -28.85
N ALA A 427 10.56 5.00 -28.74
CA ALA A 427 10.28 6.04 -29.74
C ALA A 427 10.83 5.67 -31.13
N ASN A 428 12.12 5.29 -31.22
CA ASN A 428 12.73 4.86 -32.48
C ASN A 428 11.99 3.66 -33.08
N ARG A 429 11.58 2.69 -32.25
CA ARG A 429 10.89 1.47 -32.68
C ARG A 429 9.46 1.71 -33.15
N TYR A 430 8.67 2.48 -32.40
CA TYR A 430 7.33 2.91 -32.81
C TYR A 430 7.36 4.01 -33.89
N GLY A 431 8.56 4.49 -34.26
CA GLY A 431 8.79 5.58 -35.20
C GLY A 431 8.17 6.92 -34.76
N ILE A 432 7.90 7.11 -33.47
CA ILE A 432 7.25 8.31 -32.92
C ILE A 432 8.30 9.30 -32.38
N TYR A 433 7.94 10.57 -32.30
CA TYR A 433 8.85 11.62 -31.86
C TYR A 433 9.11 11.54 -30.35
N TYR A 434 10.37 11.36 -29.92
CA TYR A 434 10.73 11.45 -28.50
C TYR A 434 10.83 12.91 -28.06
N LYS A 435 9.82 13.39 -27.34
CA LYS A 435 9.85 14.70 -26.71
C LYS A 435 10.50 14.59 -25.33
N THR A 436 11.66 15.23 -25.17
CA THR A 436 12.37 15.31 -23.87
C THR A 436 11.73 16.35 -22.95
N HIS A 437 12.18 16.42 -21.69
CA HIS A 437 11.71 17.45 -20.75
C HIS A 437 11.97 18.87 -21.27
N ASP A 438 13.13 19.06 -21.88
CA ASP A 438 13.74 20.37 -22.21
C ASP A 438 13.43 20.82 -23.65
N ASP A 439 12.79 19.96 -24.44
CA ASP A 439 12.25 20.26 -25.76
C ASP A 439 11.10 21.29 -25.66
N THR A 440 11.26 22.44 -26.31
CA THR A 440 10.29 23.56 -26.31
C THR A 440 9.25 23.50 -27.43
N THR A 441 9.31 22.52 -28.34
CA THR A 441 8.41 22.39 -29.50
C THR A 441 6.96 22.22 -29.04
N PRO A 442 6.00 23.04 -29.52
CA PRO A 442 4.60 22.91 -29.10
C PRO A 442 4.02 21.52 -29.40
N ILE A 443 3.36 20.90 -28.40
CA ILE A 443 2.82 19.53 -28.49
C ILE A 443 1.93 19.36 -29.74
N LYS A 444 1.08 20.36 -30.02
CA LYS A 444 0.23 20.43 -31.23
C LYS A 444 0.97 20.23 -32.57
N ASN A 445 2.26 20.62 -32.66
CA ASN A 445 3.08 20.48 -33.87
C ASN A 445 3.62 19.05 -34.06
N LEU A 446 3.58 18.22 -33.01
CA LEU A 446 4.16 16.87 -32.99
C LEU A 446 3.10 15.76 -33.05
N ARG A 447 1.81 16.08 -32.87
CA ARG A 447 0.70 15.10 -32.84
C ARG A 447 0.68 14.16 -34.06
N SER A 448 0.94 14.69 -35.26
CA SER A 448 1.00 13.91 -36.51
C SER A 448 2.20 12.95 -36.63
N GLN A 449 3.24 13.15 -35.83
CA GLN A 449 4.39 12.24 -35.74
C GLN A 449 4.17 11.15 -34.67
N GLY A 450 3.20 11.35 -33.78
CA GLY A 450 3.09 10.66 -32.49
C GLY A 450 4.19 11.10 -31.51
N ILE A 451 3.95 10.94 -30.20
CA ILE A 451 4.85 11.45 -29.16
C ILE A 451 5.16 10.38 -28.11
N LYS A 452 6.45 10.19 -27.79
CA LYS A 452 6.95 9.47 -26.61
C LYS A 452 7.47 10.49 -25.58
N THR A 453 7.21 10.27 -24.29
CA THR A 453 7.60 11.18 -23.19
C THR A 453 7.80 10.43 -21.87
N THR A 454 8.52 10.99 -20.89
CA THR A 454 8.64 10.38 -19.54
C THR A 454 7.51 10.84 -18.61
N TYR A 455 7.17 10.01 -17.61
CA TYR A 455 6.17 10.36 -16.59
C TYR A 455 6.47 11.67 -15.86
N ASP A 456 7.73 11.98 -15.51
CA ASP A 456 8.11 13.23 -14.83
C ASP A 456 7.69 14.49 -15.62
N SER A 457 7.54 14.38 -16.94
CA SER A 457 7.13 15.46 -17.86
C SER A 457 5.65 15.42 -18.25
N PHE A 458 4.90 14.39 -17.84
CA PHE A 458 3.56 14.10 -18.38
C PHE A 458 2.49 15.13 -17.95
N ALA A 459 2.72 15.88 -16.87
CA ALA A 459 1.87 17.00 -16.47
C ALA A 459 1.60 18.01 -17.62
N LYS A 460 2.58 18.19 -18.52
CA LYS A 460 2.49 19.07 -19.71
C LYS A 460 1.43 18.63 -20.74
N TYR A 461 0.83 17.45 -20.59
CA TYR A 461 -0.06 16.82 -21.56
C TYR A 461 -1.51 16.65 -21.07
N GLN A 462 -1.87 17.11 -19.86
CA GLN A 462 -3.17 16.85 -19.20
C GLN A 462 -4.43 17.16 -20.07
N ASP A 463 -4.30 18.09 -21.01
CA ASP A 463 -5.35 18.63 -21.88
C ASP A 463 -5.36 17.95 -23.28
N GLU A 464 -4.52 16.93 -23.48
CA GLU A 464 -4.41 16.19 -24.75
C GLU A 464 -5.45 15.07 -24.86
N ALA A 465 -5.90 14.81 -26.09
CA ALA A 465 -6.80 13.71 -26.45
C ALA A 465 -6.18 12.87 -27.59
N PRO A 466 -5.26 11.93 -27.28
CA PRO A 466 -4.65 11.04 -28.27
C PRO A 466 -5.63 9.96 -28.76
N ASP A 467 -5.49 9.54 -30.02
CA ASP A 467 -6.30 8.45 -30.61
C ASP A 467 -5.83 7.07 -30.16
N CYS A 468 -4.54 6.92 -29.86
CA CYS A 468 -3.97 5.74 -29.24
C CYS A 468 -3.01 6.15 -28.11
N ILE A 469 -3.14 5.54 -26.94
CA ILE A 469 -2.12 5.54 -25.90
C ILE A 469 -1.48 4.16 -25.85
N ILE A 470 -0.16 4.09 -25.90
CA ILE A 470 0.58 2.82 -25.72
C ILE A 470 1.46 2.88 -24.47
N PHE A 471 1.14 2.00 -23.51
CA PHE A 471 1.89 1.76 -22.29
C PHE A 471 2.73 0.48 -22.47
N ASP A 472 4.05 0.65 -22.62
CA ASP A 472 5.01 -0.45 -22.67
C ASP A 472 5.48 -0.79 -21.24
N GLU A 473 5.70 -2.08 -20.95
CA GLU A 473 5.98 -2.61 -19.61
C GLU A 473 5.06 -1.98 -18.52
N ILE A 474 3.73 -2.09 -18.67
CA ILE A 474 2.74 -1.38 -17.84
C ILE A 474 2.93 -1.60 -16.32
N PHE A 475 3.33 -2.80 -15.87
CA PHE A 475 3.64 -3.07 -14.46
C PHE A 475 4.83 -2.23 -13.95
N SER A 476 5.84 -2.02 -14.80
CA SER A 476 7.00 -1.18 -14.50
C SER A 476 6.61 0.31 -14.50
N SER A 477 5.78 0.70 -15.48
CA SER A 477 5.28 2.05 -15.69
C SER A 477 4.36 2.54 -14.56
N GLU A 478 3.41 1.73 -14.11
CA GLU A 478 2.57 2.01 -12.93
C GLU A 478 3.37 2.01 -11.62
N ASN A 479 4.27 1.04 -11.44
CA ASN A 479 5.16 1.01 -10.27
C ASN A 479 6.00 2.28 -10.20
N HIS A 480 6.51 2.78 -11.33
CA HIS A 480 7.16 4.08 -11.39
C HIS A 480 6.17 5.22 -11.07
N LEU A 481 4.99 5.25 -11.70
CA LEU A 481 3.96 6.27 -11.49
C LEU A 481 3.51 6.40 -10.02
N LEU A 482 3.49 5.31 -9.25
CA LEU A 482 3.03 5.25 -7.86
C LEU A 482 4.15 5.26 -6.80
N LEU A 483 5.38 4.85 -7.15
CA LEU A 483 6.49 4.65 -6.20
C LEU A 483 7.85 5.22 -6.66
N GLY A 484 7.93 5.84 -7.84
CA GLY A 484 9.18 6.34 -8.43
C GLY A 484 9.80 7.52 -7.66
N GLU A 485 11.06 7.36 -7.23
CA GLU A 485 11.83 8.37 -6.48
C GLU A 485 12.55 9.41 -7.37
N THR A 486 12.15 9.57 -8.64
CA THR A 486 12.68 10.58 -9.57
C THR A 486 12.13 11.98 -9.24
N ASP A 487 12.15 12.93 -10.20
CA ASP A 487 11.49 14.24 -10.03
C ASP A 487 9.98 14.07 -9.78
N LEU A 488 9.40 12.95 -10.28
CA LEU A 488 8.05 12.48 -9.99
C LEU A 488 7.65 12.59 -8.50
N LYS A 489 8.53 12.31 -7.54
CA LYS A 489 8.19 12.42 -6.09
C LYS A 489 7.81 13.85 -5.65
N HIS A 490 8.03 14.85 -6.50
CA HIS A 490 7.69 16.25 -6.25
C HIS A 490 6.45 16.74 -7.01
N ASN A 491 5.96 16.00 -8.03
CA ASN A 491 4.77 16.34 -8.82
C ASN A 491 3.82 15.14 -9.12
N ARG A 492 3.99 13.98 -8.46
CA ARG A 492 3.25 12.73 -8.71
C ARG A 492 1.73 12.89 -8.84
N GLU A 493 1.15 13.75 -8.02
CA GLU A 493 -0.29 14.06 -7.99
C GLU A 493 -0.78 14.74 -9.28
N GLU A 494 0.02 15.66 -9.81
CA GLU A 494 -0.21 16.40 -11.05
C GLU A 494 0.03 15.50 -12.28
N VAL A 495 1.02 14.62 -12.20
CA VAL A 495 1.28 13.59 -13.21
C VAL A 495 0.17 12.55 -13.25
N LEU A 496 -0.32 12.06 -12.09
CA LEU A 496 -1.46 11.16 -11.99
C LEU A 496 -2.74 11.79 -12.55
N TYR A 497 -2.99 13.08 -12.26
CA TYR A 497 -4.08 13.85 -12.84
C TYR A 497 -3.99 13.90 -14.37
N ALA A 498 -2.82 14.24 -14.91
CA ALA A 498 -2.60 14.27 -16.35
C ALA A 498 -2.76 12.89 -17.00
N VAL A 499 -2.23 11.81 -16.41
CA VAL A 499 -2.38 10.45 -16.94
C VAL A 499 -3.85 10.02 -16.94
N ARG A 500 -4.56 10.20 -15.81
CA ARG A 500 -5.99 9.87 -15.70
C ARG A 500 -6.83 10.63 -16.72
N ASN A 501 -6.64 11.95 -16.83
CA ASN A 501 -7.38 12.78 -17.78
C ASN A 501 -7.09 12.39 -19.23
N VAL A 502 -5.82 12.20 -19.60
CA VAL A 502 -5.45 11.85 -20.99
C VAL A 502 -5.94 10.46 -21.38
N VAL A 503 -5.95 9.50 -20.45
CA VAL A 503 -6.56 8.17 -20.66
C VAL A 503 -8.06 8.29 -20.86
N LYS A 504 -8.77 9.08 -20.03
CA LYS A 504 -10.20 9.33 -20.21
C LYS A 504 -10.51 10.06 -21.53
N ASN A 505 -9.76 11.13 -21.86
CA ASN A 505 -9.88 11.89 -23.10
C ASN A 505 -9.65 11.03 -24.36
N CYS A 506 -8.81 9.99 -24.26
CA CYS A 506 -8.60 9.02 -25.32
C CYS A 506 -9.85 8.14 -25.52
N ILE A 507 -10.39 7.62 -24.42
CA ILE A 507 -11.55 6.71 -24.40
C ILE A 507 -12.86 7.41 -24.79
N ASP A 508 -13.12 8.61 -24.27
CA ASP A 508 -14.37 9.36 -24.48
C ASP A 508 -14.62 9.71 -25.97
N LYS A 509 -13.57 9.74 -26.79
CA LYS A 509 -13.66 9.93 -28.25
C LYS A 509 -13.56 8.64 -29.08
N GLY A 510 -13.59 7.47 -28.44
CA GLY A 510 -13.46 6.17 -29.12
C GLY A 510 -12.03 5.75 -29.48
N GLY A 511 -11.01 6.29 -28.80
CA GLY A 511 -9.60 5.90 -28.96
C GLY A 511 -9.23 4.57 -28.28
N LEU A 512 -7.97 4.17 -28.48
CA LEU A 512 -7.38 2.92 -27.97
C LEU A 512 -6.41 3.19 -26.80
N VAL A 513 -6.54 2.42 -25.73
CA VAL A 513 -5.55 2.34 -24.65
C VAL A 513 -4.94 0.93 -24.69
N LEU A 514 -3.68 0.84 -25.11
CA LEU A 514 -2.95 -0.41 -25.33
C LEU A 514 -1.87 -0.59 -24.26
N CYS A 515 -2.00 -1.62 -23.43
CA CYS A 515 -1.03 -1.99 -22.39
C CYS A 515 -0.31 -3.29 -22.74
N LEU A 516 1.03 -3.30 -22.68
CA LEU A 516 1.86 -4.47 -22.95
C LEU A 516 2.63 -4.90 -21.68
N ASP A 517 2.57 -6.18 -21.29
CA ASP A 517 3.42 -6.71 -20.20
C ASP A 517 3.83 -8.18 -20.36
N GLU A 518 4.81 -8.60 -19.58
CA GLU A 518 5.13 -10.00 -19.32
C GLU A 518 4.22 -10.61 -18.25
N MET A 519 4.03 -9.88 -17.14
CA MET A 519 3.30 -10.36 -15.98
C MET A 519 2.09 -9.47 -15.73
N LEU A 520 0.93 -9.91 -16.22
CA LEU A 520 -0.32 -9.24 -15.94
C LEU A 520 -0.83 -9.64 -14.55
N LEU A 521 -1.07 -8.65 -13.69
CA LEU A 521 -1.63 -8.81 -12.35
C LEU A 521 -2.95 -8.04 -12.28
N ASP A 522 -3.94 -8.60 -11.59
CA ASP A 522 -5.28 -8.01 -11.49
C ASP A 522 -5.26 -6.54 -11.07
N PHE A 523 -4.33 -6.12 -10.22
CA PHE A 523 -4.29 -4.76 -9.68
C PHE A 523 -3.75 -3.67 -10.62
N CYS A 524 -3.04 -4.06 -11.67
CA CYS A 524 -2.69 -3.17 -12.77
C CYS A 524 -3.94 -2.89 -13.61
N ILE A 525 -4.69 -3.96 -13.89
CA ILE A 525 -5.97 -3.89 -14.58
C ILE A 525 -6.97 -3.06 -13.77
N ASP A 526 -7.08 -3.27 -12.45
CA ASP A 526 -7.97 -2.49 -11.59
C ASP A 526 -7.75 -0.97 -11.74
N LEU A 527 -6.49 -0.53 -11.81
CA LEU A 527 -6.11 0.88 -11.95
C LEU A 527 -6.39 1.42 -13.35
N MET A 528 -5.96 0.70 -14.39
CA MET A 528 -6.23 1.11 -15.78
C MET A 528 -7.72 1.09 -16.12
N LYS A 529 -8.48 0.12 -15.58
CA LYS A 529 -9.94 0.03 -15.68
C LYS A 529 -10.62 1.26 -15.07
N ASP A 530 -10.17 1.71 -13.90
CA ASP A 530 -10.67 2.93 -13.26
C ASP A 530 -10.33 4.19 -14.08
N PHE A 531 -9.12 4.28 -14.65
CA PHE A 531 -8.72 5.40 -15.51
C PHE A 531 -9.51 5.48 -16.82
N VAL A 532 -9.93 4.36 -17.40
CA VAL A 532 -10.82 4.32 -18.60
C VAL A 532 -12.32 4.44 -18.25
N GLY A 533 -12.67 4.79 -17.01
CA GLY A 533 -14.07 4.98 -16.61
C GLY A 533 -14.87 3.69 -16.39
N GLY A 534 -14.21 2.58 -16.07
CA GLY A 534 -14.84 1.31 -15.72
C GLY A 534 -15.06 0.34 -16.87
N ILE A 535 -14.58 0.63 -18.08
CA ILE A 535 -14.68 -0.26 -19.25
C ILE A 535 -13.89 -1.55 -19.01
N ASP A 536 -14.48 -2.70 -19.32
CA ASP A 536 -13.82 -4.00 -19.22
C ASP A 536 -12.72 -4.19 -20.29
N PRO A 537 -11.55 -4.74 -19.92
CA PRO A 537 -10.42 -4.88 -20.82
C PRO A 537 -10.58 -6.04 -21.82
N PHE A 538 -10.16 -5.81 -23.06
CA PHE A 538 -9.91 -6.90 -24.01
C PHE A 538 -8.51 -7.49 -23.74
N ILE A 539 -8.45 -8.65 -23.07
CA ILE A 539 -7.19 -9.27 -22.66
C ILE A 539 -6.75 -10.35 -23.67
N VAL A 540 -5.49 -10.25 -24.12
CA VAL A 540 -4.79 -11.28 -24.90
C VAL A 540 -3.70 -11.92 -24.05
N VAL A 541 -3.65 -13.25 -23.98
CA VAL A 541 -2.59 -13.98 -23.25
C VAL A 541 -1.82 -14.88 -24.21
N ASN A 542 -0.50 -14.67 -24.29
CA ASN A 542 0.42 -15.55 -25.00
C ASN A 542 1.12 -16.53 -24.03
N HIS A 543 0.82 -17.81 -24.23
CA HIS A 543 1.35 -18.92 -23.46
C HIS A 543 2.74 -19.38 -23.91
N TYR A 544 3.28 -18.85 -25.01
CA TYR A 544 4.62 -19.19 -25.49
C TYR A 544 5.69 -18.85 -24.44
N ARG A 545 6.69 -19.72 -24.34
CA ARG A 545 7.81 -19.60 -23.40
C ARG A 545 9.12 -19.74 -24.17
N ASN A 546 10.00 -18.74 -24.04
CA ASN A 546 11.14 -18.56 -24.94
C ASN A 546 12.46 -18.64 -24.14
N ASN A 547 12.80 -19.83 -23.65
CA ASN A 547 13.73 -19.95 -22.54
C ASN A 547 14.31 -21.38 -22.37
N ASN A 548 15.09 -21.85 -23.35
CA ASN A 548 15.64 -23.21 -23.34
C ASN A 548 16.93 -23.39 -22.52
N TYR A 549 17.58 -22.28 -22.15
CA TYR A 549 18.89 -22.29 -21.52
C TYR A 549 18.91 -22.96 -20.14
N GLU A 550 20.10 -23.39 -19.76
CA GLU A 550 20.40 -23.84 -18.40
C GLU A 550 20.72 -22.66 -17.49
N THR A 551 20.15 -22.66 -16.29
CA THR A 551 20.50 -21.74 -15.20
C THR A 551 21.09 -22.52 -14.03
N TYR A 552 22.38 -22.28 -13.79
CA TYR A 552 23.17 -22.84 -12.71
C TYR A 552 22.99 -21.99 -11.46
N GLN A 553 22.37 -22.54 -10.42
CA GLN A 553 22.13 -21.85 -9.15
C GLN A 553 23.38 -21.88 -8.26
N LEU A 554 24.01 -20.72 -8.10
CA LEU A 554 25.12 -20.49 -7.18
C LEU A 554 24.59 -20.15 -5.78
N LEU A 555 25.17 -20.78 -4.74
CA LEU A 555 24.79 -20.55 -3.35
C LEU A 555 25.68 -19.53 -2.61
N ASN A 556 26.90 -19.30 -3.10
CA ASN A 556 27.88 -18.38 -2.54
C ASN A 556 27.90 -17.05 -3.33
N ALA A 557 28.06 -15.93 -2.62
CA ALA A 557 27.99 -14.58 -3.19
C ALA A 557 29.26 -14.18 -3.98
N ASP A 558 30.37 -14.89 -3.79
CA ASP A 558 31.64 -14.60 -4.47
C ASP A 558 31.91 -15.52 -5.68
N ASP A 559 31.22 -16.66 -5.79
CA ASP A 559 31.35 -17.55 -6.95
C ASP A 559 31.01 -16.87 -8.30
N PRO A 560 29.99 -15.99 -8.43
CA PRO A 560 29.78 -15.21 -9.66
C PRO A 560 31.02 -14.37 -10.04
N LYS A 561 31.74 -13.85 -9.05
CA LYS A 561 32.92 -13.00 -9.24
C LYS A 561 34.14 -13.85 -9.62
N LYS A 562 34.31 -15.03 -9.02
CA LYS A 562 35.31 -16.01 -9.45
C LYS A 562 35.09 -16.42 -10.91
N ILE A 563 33.86 -16.76 -11.30
CA ILE A 563 33.50 -17.11 -12.70
C ILE A 563 33.81 -15.93 -13.65
N LEU A 564 33.46 -14.69 -13.28
CA LEU A 564 33.77 -13.48 -14.05
C LEU A 564 35.27 -13.31 -14.33
N PHE A 565 36.14 -13.64 -13.36
CA PHE A 565 37.60 -13.56 -13.54
C PHE A 565 38.19 -14.82 -14.18
N THR A 566 37.49 -15.95 -14.16
CA THR A 566 37.97 -17.22 -14.75
C THR A 566 37.64 -17.32 -16.24
N MET A 567 36.44 -16.90 -16.66
CA MET A 567 36.04 -16.93 -18.08
C MET A 567 37.06 -16.27 -19.03
N PRO A 568 37.61 -15.07 -18.74
CA PRO A 568 38.64 -14.47 -19.59
C PRO A 568 39.96 -15.25 -19.68
N THR A 569 40.30 -16.10 -18.69
CA THR A 569 41.49 -16.98 -18.76
C THR A 569 41.26 -18.18 -19.68
N LEU A 570 40.02 -18.67 -19.74
CA LEU A 570 39.54 -19.69 -20.69
C LEU A 570 39.36 -19.15 -22.13
N GLY A 571 39.53 -17.85 -22.35
CA GLY A 571 39.23 -17.17 -23.62
C GLY A 571 37.74 -16.90 -23.86
N LEU A 572 36.89 -17.11 -22.85
CA LEU A 572 35.44 -16.93 -22.90
C LEU A 572 35.03 -15.50 -22.51
N LYS A 573 33.94 -15.02 -23.11
CA LYS A 573 33.44 -13.64 -22.97
C LYS A 573 32.25 -13.55 -22.00
N PRO A 574 32.43 -13.09 -20.75
CA PRO A 574 31.35 -12.97 -19.77
C PRO A 574 30.45 -11.75 -20.00
N PHE A 575 29.14 -11.96 -19.88
CA PHE A 575 28.17 -10.88 -19.62
C PHE A 575 27.78 -10.91 -18.14
N TYR A 576 28.18 -9.90 -17.36
CA TYR A 576 27.97 -9.87 -15.91
C TYR A 576 26.93 -8.82 -15.52
N CYS A 577 25.80 -9.26 -14.94
CA CYS A 577 24.76 -8.39 -14.42
C CYS A 577 24.61 -8.49 -12.90
N CYS A 578 24.54 -7.34 -12.21
CA CYS A 578 24.28 -7.30 -10.78
C CYS A 578 23.42 -6.09 -10.38
N ASP A 579 22.92 -6.10 -9.14
CA ASP A 579 22.06 -5.05 -8.58
C ASP A 579 22.82 -3.92 -7.85
N SER A 580 24.13 -3.75 -8.12
CA SER A 580 25.02 -2.78 -7.47
C SER A 580 25.91 -2.01 -8.46
N GLN A 581 25.69 -0.70 -8.63
CA GLN A 581 26.59 0.15 -9.42
C GLN A 581 28.02 0.17 -8.86
N LYS A 582 28.18 0.15 -7.53
CA LYS A 582 29.52 0.16 -6.89
C LYS A 582 30.33 -1.08 -7.27
N GLU A 583 29.66 -2.24 -7.29
CA GLU A 583 30.28 -3.49 -7.71
C GLU A 583 30.68 -3.47 -9.19
N VAL A 584 29.82 -2.96 -10.08
CA VAL A 584 30.13 -2.82 -11.52
C VAL A 584 31.37 -1.95 -11.76
N ILE A 585 31.49 -0.82 -11.06
CA ILE A 585 32.66 0.07 -11.16
C ILE A 585 33.92 -0.64 -10.67
N SER A 586 33.88 -1.23 -9.46
CA SER A 586 35.04 -1.88 -8.86
C SER A 586 35.51 -3.12 -9.63
N LEU A 587 34.59 -3.98 -10.07
CA LEU A 587 34.94 -5.18 -10.84
C LEU A 587 35.45 -4.83 -12.24
N TYR A 588 34.94 -3.75 -12.87
CA TYR A 588 35.52 -3.25 -14.12
C TYR A 588 36.96 -2.75 -13.93
N GLN A 589 37.22 -1.94 -12.91
CA GLN A 589 38.56 -1.41 -12.62
C GLN A 589 39.57 -2.54 -12.30
N GLU A 590 39.14 -3.53 -11.51
CA GLU A 590 39.93 -4.73 -11.21
C GLU A 590 40.15 -5.62 -12.45
N LEU A 591 39.15 -5.81 -13.32
CA LEU A 591 39.28 -6.57 -14.57
C LEU A 591 40.29 -5.91 -15.52
N SER A 592 40.17 -4.61 -15.79
CA SER A 592 41.11 -3.87 -16.65
C SER A 592 42.53 -3.79 -16.10
N THR A 593 42.70 -3.93 -14.77
CA THR A 593 44.02 -4.03 -14.12
C THR A 593 44.60 -5.45 -14.24
N THR A 594 43.74 -6.47 -14.23
CA THR A 594 44.13 -7.89 -14.30
C THR A 594 44.43 -8.34 -15.73
N PHE A 595 43.67 -7.83 -16.69
CA PHE A 595 43.71 -8.22 -18.10
C PHE A 595 43.88 -6.97 -18.99
N PRO A 596 45.03 -6.28 -18.91
CA PRO A 596 45.27 -5.03 -19.65
C PRO A 596 45.32 -5.22 -21.19
N ASP A 597 45.32 -6.48 -21.65
CA ASP A 597 45.24 -6.90 -23.04
C ASP A 597 43.79 -7.00 -23.58
N LYS A 598 42.76 -6.91 -22.72
CA LYS A 598 41.36 -7.22 -23.07
C LYS A 598 40.42 -6.01 -22.95
N ASN A 599 39.52 -5.88 -23.91
CA ASN A 599 38.58 -4.76 -24.01
C ASN A 599 37.28 -5.05 -23.23
N PHE A 600 37.30 -4.82 -21.91
CA PHE A 600 36.06 -4.85 -21.10
C PHE A 600 35.26 -3.56 -21.26
N LYS A 601 33.92 -3.67 -21.20
CA LYS A 601 33.00 -2.53 -21.18
C LYS A 601 32.07 -2.61 -19.99
N HIS A 602 31.58 -1.47 -19.50
CA HIS A 602 30.68 -1.42 -18.35
C HIS A 602 29.57 -0.37 -18.50
N ILE A 603 28.38 -0.64 -17.95
CA ILE A 603 27.22 0.29 -18.00
C ILE A 603 26.62 0.46 -16.60
N HIS A 604 26.50 1.72 -16.16
CA HIS A 604 25.74 2.13 -14.97
C HIS A 604 25.22 3.57 -15.10
N GLN A 605 24.36 4.01 -14.16
CA GLN A 605 23.65 5.29 -14.28
C GLN A 605 24.60 6.49 -14.43
N GLY A 606 25.73 6.47 -13.72
CA GLY A 606 26.78 7.50 -13.85
C GLY A 606 27.48 7.59 -15.21
N ASN A 607 27.56 6.52 -16.02
CA ASN A 607 28.28 6.50 -17.30
C ASN A 607 27.38 6.31 -18.54
N ALA A 608 26.08 6.03 -18.33
CA ALA A 608 25.09 5.74 -19.38
C ALA A 608 24.91 6.86 -20.42
N ASN A 609 25.39 8.07 -20.11
CA ASN A 609 25.28 9.25 -20.96
C ASN A 609 26.56 9.57 -21.75
N LEU A 610 27.63 8.79 -21.62
CA LEU A 610 28.79 8.90 -22.51
C LEU A 610 28.37 8.52 -23.95
N SER A 611 29.05 9.06 -24.96
CA SER A 611 28.72 8.84 -26.38
C SER A 611 28.68 7.36 -26.76
N GLU A 612 29.77 6.62 -26.49
CA GLU A 612 29.87 5.18 -26.72
C GLU A 612 28.75 4.39 -26.03
N ASN A 613 28.48 4.70 -24.76
CA ASN A 613 27.41 4.04 -23.99
C ASN A 613 26.00 4.40 -24.49
N LYS A 614 25.79 5.61 -25.02
CA LYS A 614 24.51 5.99 -25.67
C LYS A 614 24.28 5.20 -26.94
N GLU A 615 25.31 4.91 -27.73
CA GLU A 615 25.20 4.06 -28.93
C GLU A 615 24.95 2.61 -28.57
N LEU A 616 25.72 2.06 -27.62
CA LEU A 616 25.54 0.72 -27.06
C LEU A 616 24.13 0.54 -26.46
N LEU A 617 23.61 1.52 -25.71
CA LEU A 617 22.23 1.47 -25.20
C LEU A 617 21.16 1.64 -26.30
N LYS A 618 21.45 2.40 -27.38
CA LYS A 618 20.51 2.64 -28.49
C LYS A 618 20.31 1.42 -29.38
N ASN A 619 21.37 0.67 -29.68
CA ASN A 619 21.31 -0.59 -30.43
C ASN A 619 22.51 -1.49 -30.08
N PRO A 620 22.42 -2.31 -29.00
CA PRO A 620 23.57 -3.06 -28.51
C PRO A 620 24.02 -4.17 -29.46
N THR A 621 23.10 -4.82 -30.17
CA THR A 621 23.45 -5.83 -31.19
C THR A 621 24.32 -5.23 -32.29
N LEU A 622 23.93 -4.08 -32.86
CA LEU A 622 24.71 -3.42 -33.90
C LEU A 622 26.03 -2.86 -33.36
N TRP A 623 26.02 -2.30 -32.14
CA TRP A 623 27.24 -1.81 -31.51
C TRP A 623 28.28 -2.93 -31.31
N LEU A 624 27.85 -4.10 -30.83
CA LEU A 624 28.71 -5.27 -30.61
C LEU A 624 29.23 -5.90 -31.93
N GLN A 625 28.50 -5.76 -33.04
CA GLN A 625 28.98 -6.16 -34.37
C GLN A 625 30.15 -5.31 -34.87
N HIS A 626 30.24 -4.05 -34.45
CA HIS A 626 31.28 -3.12 -34.89
C HIS A 626 32.42 -2.93 -33.87
N ASN A 627 32.12 -3.01 -32.57
CA ASN A 627 33.03 -2.63 -31.49
C ASN A 627 33.25 -3.80 -30.52
N GLN A 628 33.89 -4.88 -30.98
CA GLN A 628 34.02 -6.11 -30.17
C GLN A 628 34.64 -5.84 -28.79
N CYS A 629 34.00 -6.38 -27.76
CA CYS A 629 34.49 -6.39 -26.38
C CYS A 629 34.75 -7.84 -25.93
N ASP A 630 35.51 -8.01 -24.86
CA ASP A 630 35.84 -9.31 -24.25
C ASP A 630 35.00 -9.60 -23.00
N GLY A 631 34.22 -8.62 -22.54
CA GLY A 631 33.20 -8.80 -21.51
C GLY A 631 32.42 -7.52 -21.25
N LEU A 632 31.19 -7.66 -20.74
CA LEU A 632 30.26 -6.55 -20.52
C LEU A 632 29.65 -6.62 -19.11
N ILE A 633 29.97 -5.63 -18.27
CA ILE A 633 29.63 -5.58 -16.84
C ILE A 633 28.56 -4.50 -16.59
N VAL A 634 27.37 -4.88 -16.13
CA VAL A 634 26.18 -4.01 -16.19
C VAL A 634 25.39 -3.94 -14.87
N SER A 635 25.00 -2.72 -14.51
CA SER A 635 24.14 -2.42 -13.35
C SER A 635 22.67 -2.32 -13.77
N PRO A 636 21.73 -2.03 -12.84
CA PRO A 636 20.31 -1.92 -13.13
C PRO A 636 19.89 -0.94 -14.25
N THR A 637 20.80 -0.12 -14.75
CA THR A 637 20.61 0.76 -15.92
C THR A 637 20.07 0.04 -17.17
N ILE A 638 20.33 -1.27 -17.34
CA ILE A 638 19.81 -2.07 -18.47
C ILE A 638 18.57 -2.92 -18.13
N VAL A 639 17.96 -2.72 -16.95
CA VAL A 639 16.80 -3.52 -16.50
C VAL A 639 15.66 -3.47 -17.50
N CYS A 640 15.40 -2.31 -18.10
CA CYS A 640 14.41 -2.08 -19.15
C CYS A 640 15.11 -1.55 -20.42
N GLY A 641 14.54 -1.79 -21.61
CA GLY A 641 15.08 -1.24 -22.87
C GLY A 641 16.53 -1.63 -23.16
N PHE A 642 16.78 -2.93 -23.38
CA PHE A 642 18.07 -3.46 -23.87
C PHE A 642 17.80 -4.86 -24.46
N SER A 643 18.45 -5.27 -25.55
CA SER A 643 18.25 -6.60 -26.17
C SER A 643 19.42 -6.94 -27.09
N ILE A 644 20.21 -7.95 -26.73
CA ILE A 644 21.36 -8.44 -27.50
C ILE A 644 20.96 -9.75 -28.18
N GLU A 645 21.03 -9.75 -29.51
CA GLU A 645 20.58 -10.85 -30.38
C GLU A 645 21.75 -11.29 -31.26
N GLY A 646 22.43 -12.37 -30.85
CA GLY A 646 23.61 -12.91 -31.52
C GLY A 646 24.65 -13.47 -30.55
N ASN A 647 25.68 -14.13 -31.09
CA ASN A 647 26.69 -14.84 -30.32
C ASN A 647 27.88 -13.92 -30.00
N PHE A 648 27.73 -13.09 -28.96
CA PHE A 648 28.76 -12.13 -28.52
C PHE A 648 29.37 -12.46 -27.15
N PHE A 649 28.73 -13.36 -26.39
CA PHE A 649 29.11 -13.76 -25.04
C PHE A 649 28.84 -15.25 -24.88
N ASP A 650 29.68 -15.93 -24.09
CA ASP A 650 29.63 -17.39 -23.91
C ASP A 650 28.91 -17.81 -22.62
N GLY A 651 28.67 -16.85 -21.72
CA GLY A 651 27.94 -17.08 -20.49
C GLY A 651 27.41 -15.78 -19.88
N VAL A 652 26.24 -15.87 -19.25
CA VAL A 652 25.65 -14.79 -18.45
C VAL A 652 25.88 -15.08 -16.97
N ILE A 653 26.34 -14.08 -16.23
CA ILE A 653 26.59 -14.16 -14.80
C ILE A 653 25.64 -13.20 -14.08
N GLY A 654 24.89 -13.71 -13.11
CA GLY A 654 23.96 -12.93 -12.29
C GLY A 654 24.41 -12.89 -10.83
N ASN A 655 24.56 -11.69 -10.26
CA ASN A 655 24.78 -11.50 -8.83
C ASN A 655 23.71 -10.57 -8.23
N PHE A 656 22.69 -11.14 -7.58
CA PHE A 656 21.56 -10.37 -7.04
C PHE A 656 21.56 -10.39 -5.50
N CYS A 657 21.98 -9.27 -4.90
CA CYS A 657 22.06 -9.13 -3.45
C CYS A 657 20.71 -8.79 -2.79
N GLY A 658 19.75 -8.24 -3.52
CA GLY A 658 18.41 -7.93 -2.99
C GLY A 658 17.91 -6.51 -3.20
N VAL A 659 18.64 -5.67 -3.93
CA VAL A 659 18.29 -4.27 -4.19
C VAL A 659 17.11 -4.20 -5.16
N LEU A 660 17.14 -4.97 -6.25
CA LEU A 660 16.05 -5.02 -7.23
C LEU A 660 14.88 -5.94 -6.78
N PRO A 661 13.66 -5.73 -7.32
CA PRO A 661 12.58 -6.73 -7.33
C PRO A 661 12.91 -7.96 -8.19
N VAL A 662 12.16 -9.04 -7.97
CA VAL A 662 12.37 -10.37 -8.62
C VAL A 662 12.26 -10.31 -10.15
N ASN A 663 11.24 -9.63 -10.68
CA ASN A 663 11.02 -9.51 -12.12
C ASN A 663 12.15 -8.74 -12.81
N GLN A 664 12.67 -7.67 -12.21
CA GLN A 664 13.76 -6.88 -12.77
C GLN A 664 15.07 -7.68 -12.87
N CYS A 665 15.35 -8.58 -11.92
CA CYS A 665 16.50 -9.50 -11.98
C CYS A 665 16.38 -10.45 -13.19
N ARG A 666 15.18 -11.00 -13.42
CA ARG A 666 14.89 -11.84 -14.59
C ARG A 666 15.01 -11.06 -15.89
N GLN A 667 14.57 -9.79 -15.91
CA GLN A 667 14.73 -8.94 -17.09
C GLN A 667 16.21 -8.78 -17.44
N MET A 668 17.10 -8.51 -16.47
CA MET A 668 18.56 -8.42 -16.69
C MET A 668 19.15 -9.73 -17.27
N LEU A 669 18.81 -10.89 -16.70
CA LEU A 669 19.28 -12.22 -17.16
C LEU A 669 18.83 -12.57 -18.59
N ARG A 670 17.79 -11.91 -19.10
CA ARG A 670 17.21 -12.12 -20.44
C ARG A 670 17.50 -10.97 -21.40
N ARG A 671 18.45 -10.08 -21.07
CA ARG A 671 18.95 -9.06 -22.00
C ARG A 671 19.90 -9.64 -23.06
N ILE A 672 20.61 -10.74 -22.77
CA ILE A 672 21.08 -11.66 -23.81
C ILE A 672 19.91 -12.55 -24.23
N ARG A 673 19.63 -12.64 -25.54
CA ARG A 673 18.58 -13.51 -26.10
C ARG A 673 19.07 -14.89 -26.51
N THR A 674 20.38 -15.05 -26.63
CA THR A 674 21.06 -16.28 -27.05
C THR A 674 20.98 -17.38 -25.99
N ASP A 675 20.96 -18.62 -26.47
CA ASP A 675 20.86 -19.85 -25.69
C ASP A 675 22.25 -20.25 -25.18
N ILE A 676 22.64 -19.67 -24.05
CA ILE A 676 23.96 -19.79 -23.40
C ILE A 676 23.78 -19.99 -21.88
N PRO A 677 24.71 -20.65 -21.17
CA PRO A 677 24.56 -20.92 -19.74
C PRO A 677 24.46 -19.65 -18.90
N ARG A 678 23.67 -19.74 -17.82
CA ARG A 678 23.42 -18.64 -16.87
C ARG A 678 23.84 -19.03 -15.46
N TYR A 679 24.94 -18.48 -14.97
CA TYR A 679 25.49 -18.72 -13.64
C TYR A 679 24.96 -17.66 -12.66
N VAL A 680 24.01 -18.02 -11.80
CA VAL A 680 23.21 -17.04 -11.04
C VAL A 680 23.32 -17.27 -9.54
N TYR A 681 23.85 -16.29 -8.83
CA TYR A 681 23.63 -16.14 -7.38
C TYR A 681 22.45 -15.20 -7.12
N ALA A 682 21.64 -15.57 -6.15
CA ALA A 682 20.69 -14.66 -5.50
C ALA A 682 20.76 -14.84 -3.98
N SER A 683 20.62 -13.74 -3.24
CA SER A 683 20.49 -13.78 -1.78
C SER A 683 19.20 -14.49 -1.35
N SER A 684 19.20 -15.16 -0.19
CA SER A 684 18.03 -15.90 0.30
C SER A 684 16.85 -14.99 0.70
N HIS A 685 17.13 -13.71 0.98
CA HIS A 685 16.18 -12.65 1.30
C HIS A 685 16.75 -11.33 0.78
N GLY A 686 15.90 -10.48 0.21
CA GLY A 686 16.31 -9.21 -0.39
C GLY A 686 16.63 -8.10 0.63
N LEU A 687 17.14 -6.98 0.12
CA LEU A 687 17.51 -5.80 0.89
C LEU A 687 16.37 -4.77 0.93
N SER A 688 16.34 -3.99 2.01
CA SER A 688 15.48 -2.80 2.16
C SER A 688 13.98 -3.05 1.91
N TYR A 689 13.44 -4.18 2.40
CA TYR A 689 12.00 -4.50 2.33
C TYR A 689 11.37 -4.55 3.73
N ALA A 690 10.05 -4.32 3.81
CA ALA A 690 9.31 -4.43 5.06
C ALA A 690 8.74 -5.84 5.27
N SER A 691 8.79 -6.35 6.49
CA SER A 691 8.19 -7.65 6.85
C SER A 691 6.67 -7.57 7.08
N GLU A 692 5.96 -6.92 6.15
CA GLU A 692 4.49 -6.86 6.06
C GLU A 692 4.09 -7.13 4.61
N PHE A 693 3.10 -8.00 4.43
CA PHE A 693 2.68 -8.55 3.13
C PHE A 693 1.17 -8.39 2.88
N ASP A 694 0.46 -7.80 3.85
CA ASP A 694 -0.96 -7.47 3.77
C ASP A 694 -1.11 -6.02 3.29
N PHE A 695 -1.62 -5.86 2.07
CA PHE A 695 -1.81 -4.54 1.45
C PHE A 695 -2.77 -3.64 2.25
N GLN A 696 -3.77 -4.21 2.95
CA GLN A 696 -4.69 -3.41 3.77
C GLN A 696 -3.93 -2.82 4.96
N LYS A 697 -3.07 -3.58 5.64
CA LYS A 697 -2.24 -3.05 6.73
C LYS A 697 -1.23 -2.00 6.26
N ILE A 698 -0.72 -2.14 5.03
CA ILE A 698 0.18 -1.15 4.42
C ILE A 698 -0.58 0.17 4.18
N ALA A 699 -1.78 0.09 3.58
CA ALA A 699 -2.65 1.25 3.37
C ALA A 699 -3.04 1.90 4.71
N ASP A 700 -3.62 1.13 5.64
CA ASP A 700 -4.09 1.61 6.96
C ASP A 700 -2.96 2.31 7.73
N LYS A 701 -1.73 1.80 7.63
CA LYS A 701 -0.53 2.43 8.21
C LYS A 701 -0.19 3.75 7.55
N ALA A 702 -0.16 3.81 6.20
CA ALA A 702 0.10 5.04 5.46
C ALA A 702 -0.95 6.12 5.78
N ILE A 703 -2.22 5.72 5.89
CA ILE A 703 -3.34 6.58 6.30
C ILE A 703 -3.17 7.07 7.74
N SER A 704 -2.87 6.18 8.70
CA SER A 704 -2.70 6.56 10.11
C SER A 704 -1.56 7.58 10.29
N LYS A 705 -0.45 7.39 9.57
CA LYS A 705 0.66 8.34 9.47
C LYS A 705 0.21 9.70 8.94
N LYS A 706 -0.50 9.73 7.80
CA LYS A 706 -1.04 10.95 7.17
C LYS A 706 -2.04 11.68 8.08
N LYS A 707 -2.94 10.95 8.76
CA LYS A 707 -3.89 11.50 9.75
C LYS A 707 -3.20 12.15 10.95
N THR A 708 -2.22 11.46 11.55
CA THR A 708 -1.44 12.01 12.68
C THR A 708 -0.72 13.30 12.28
N LYS A 709 -0.19 13.35 11.05
CA LYS A 709 0.47 14.55 10.50
C LYS A 709 -0.50 15.70 10.31
N LEU A 710 -1.68 15.43 9.73
CA LEU A 710 -2.75 16.41 9.59
C LEU A 710 -3.18 16.96 10.95
N ASP A 711 -3.39 16.12 11.96
CA ASP A 711 -3.87 16.57 13.27
C ASP A 711 -2.82 17.42 14.00
N LEU A 712 -1.52 17.17 13.79
CA LEU A 712 -0.44 18.08 14.21
C LEU A 712 -0.44 19.41 13.44
N LEU A 713 -0.76 19.39 12.14
CA LEU A 713 -0.87 20.60 11.30
C LEU A 713 -2.09 21.44 11.66
N LYS A 714 -3.25 20.83 11.97
CA LYS A 714 -4.45 21.50 12.53
C LYS A 714 -4.12 22.26 13.81
N LEU A 715 -3.34 21.64 14.71
CA LEU A 715 -2.86 22.27 15.93
C LEU A 715 -1.85 23.42 15.71
N SER A 716 -1.38 23.64 14.47
CA SER A 716 -0.63 24.85 14.07
C SER A 716 -1.45 25.84 13.23
N SER A 717 -2.43 25.39 12.44
CA SER A 717 -3.32 26.28 11.69
C SER A 717 -4.33 27.00 12.61
N LEU A 718 -4.74 26.38 13.72
CA LEU A 718 -5.48 27.05 14.80
C LEU A 718 -4.70 28.23 15.40
N ILE A 719 -3.35 28.18 15.39
CA ILE A 719 -2.47 29.29 15.82
C ILE A 719 -2.37 30.36 14.70
N ALA A 720 -2.69 30.00 13.46
CA ALA A 720 -2.65 30.89 12.29
C ALA A 720 -4.00 31.53 11.92
N LYS A 721 -5.13 31.03 12.46
CA LYS A 721 -6.51 31.42 12.09
C LYS A 721 -6.82 31.25 10.59
N SER A 722 -6.79 30.02 10.09
CA SER A 722 -7.07 29.70 8.68
C SER A 722 -8.00 28.50 8.53
N ASP A 723 -9.03 28.61 7.68
CA ASP A 723 -10.10 27.60 7.53
C ASP A 723 -9.79 26.44 6.57
N LEU A 724 -8.63 26.47 5.87
CA LEU A 724 -8.17 25.40 4.98
C LEU A 724 -8.23 23.96 5.54
N PRO A 725 -8.05 23.68 6.86
CA PRO A 725 -8.18 22.32 7.38
C PRO A 725 -9.58 21.70 7.23
N PHE A 726 -10.62 22.49 6.96
CA PHE A 726 -11.97 21.99 6.74
C PHE A 726 -12.16 21.41 5.33
N GLU A 727 -11.72 22.12 4.29
CA GLU A 727 -11.83 21.64 2.90
C GLU A 727 -10.98 20.39 2.67
N TYR A 728 -9.77 20.35 3.25
CA TYR A 728 -8.92 19.14 3.21
C TYR A 728 -9.56 17.93 3.92
N MET A 729 -10.36 18.16 4.98
CA MET A 729 -11.11 17.09 5.62
C MET A 729 -12.24 16.55 4.73
N LYS A 730 -12.92 17.39 3.93
CA LYS A 730 -13.94 16.93 2.98
C LYS A 730 -13.36 15.99 1.92
N VAL A 731 -12.23 16.34 1.29
CA VAL A 731 -11.64 15.48 0.25
C VAL A 731 -11.02 14.21 0.84
N LEU A 732 -10.59 14.24 2.10
CA LEU A 732 -10.28 13.00 2.84
C LEU A 732 -11.51 12.13 3.10
N GLN A 733 -12.68 12.72 3.34
CA GLN A 733 -13.93 11.98 3.56
C GLN A 733 -14.43 11.32 2.27
N THR A 734 -14.30 11.96 1.10
CA THR A 734 -14.69 11.36 -0.19
C THR A 734 -13.81 10.18 -0.63
N MET A 735 -12.69 9.91 0.05
CA MET A 735 -11.82 8.75 -0.20
C MET A 735 -12.08 7.57 0.74
N ILE A 736 -13.00 7.72 1.71
CA ILE A 736 -13.46 6.67 2.60
C ILE A 736 -14.84 6.21 2.13
N ASN A 737 -14.99 4.91 1.90
CA ASN A 737 -16.29 4.29 1.71
C ASN A 737 -17.13 4.49 2.99
N PRO A 738 -18.27 5.21 2.95
CA PRO A 738 -18.98 5.62 4.16
C PRO A 738 -19.64 4.44 4.90
N GLU A 739 -19.92 3.34 4.22
CA GLU A 739 -20.60 2.15 4.78
C GLU A 739 -19.63 1.25 5.55
N THR A 740 -18.46 0.99 4.98
CA THR A 740 -17.45 0.06 5.53
C THR A 740 -16.38 0.74 6.36
N GLY A 741 -16.24 2.08 6.25
CA GLY A 741 -15.14 2.84 6.86
C GLY A 741 -13.76 2.53 6.26
N LYS A 742 -13.68 1.74 5.19
CA LYS A 742 -12.46 1.43 4.45
C LYS A 742 -12.20 2.46 3.37
N TRP A 743 -10.96 2.54 2.90
CA TRP A 743 -10.57 3.48 1.86
C TRP A 743 -10.90 2.91 0.48
N GLN A 744 -11.36 3.78 -0.41
CA GLN A 744 -11.79 3.43 -1.77
C GLN A 744 -10.92 4.06 -2.87
N ASN A 745 -9.88 4.82 -2.49
CA ASN A 745 -8.92 5.37 -3.44
C ASN A 745 -8.08 4.26 -4.10
N ILE A 746 -8.28 4.05 -5.41
CA ILE A 746 -7.67 2.96 -6.17
C ILE A 746 -6.15 3.08 -6.21
N GLU A 747 -5.59 4.29 -6.36
CA GLU A 747 -4.16 4.50 -6.50
C GLU A 747 -3.41 4.07 -5.23
N LEU A 748 -3.92 4.42 -4.04
CA LEU A 748 -3.36 3.98 -2.75
C LEU A 748 -3.52 2.46 -2.53
N ILE A 749 -4.63 1.87 -2.95
CA ILE A 749 -4.85 0.42 -2.87
C ILE A 749 -3.84 -0.31 -3.76
N THR A 750 -3.73 0.08 -5.03
CA THR A 750 -2.80 -0.52 -6.00
C THR A 750 -1.35 -0.28 -5.58
N GLN A 751 -0.98 0.92 -5.12
CA GLN A 751 0.33 1.19 -4.52
C GLN A 751 0.63 0.23 -3.34
N SER A 752 -0.34 0.02 -2.45
CA SER A 752 -0.18 -0.88 -1.30
C SER A 752 -0.05 -2.35 -1.73
N LYS A 753 -0.71 -2.76 -2.82
CA LYS A 753 -0.55 -4.09 -3.45
C LYS A 753 0.84 -4.23 -4.09
N TYR A 754 1.36 -3.20 -4.78
CA TYR A 754 2.75 -3.16 -5.28
C TYR A 754 3.77 -3.33 -4.15
N ILE A 755 3.64 -2.57 -3.05
CA ILE A 755 4.52 -2.68 -1.87
C ILE A 755 4.43 -4.09 -1.27
N ALA A 756 3.22 -4.65 -1.13
CA ALA A 756 3.02 -6.00 -0.62
C ALA A 756 3.70 -7.06 -1.52
N PHE A 757 3.51 -6.98 -2.83
CA PHE A 757 4.11 -7.88 -3.83
C PHE A 757 5.64 -7.80 -3.83
N ILE A 758 6.22 -6.59 -3.80
CA ILE A 758 7.68 -6.40 -3.75
C ILE A 758 8.27 -6.90 -2.41
N ASN A 759 7.62 -6.63 -1.27
CA ASN A 759 8.02 -7.18 0.03
C ASN A 759 7.97 -8.71 0.05
N ALA A 760 6.90 -9.29 -0.50
CA ALA A 760 6.71 -10.73 -0.57
C ALA A 760 7.72 -11.41 -1.52
N GLY A 761 8.01 -10.77 -2.66
CA GLY A 761 9.05 -11.15 -3.60
C GLY A 761 10.44 -11.17 -2.95
N LYS A 762 10.80 -10.11 -2.23
CA LYS A 762 12.08 -10.01 -1.50
C LYS A 762 12.17 -10.92 -0.27
N ALA A 763 11.06 -11.30 0.37
CA ALA A 763 11.11 -12.15 1.56
C ALA A 763 11.56 -13.60 1.31
N ASN A 764 11.44 -14.10 0.07
CA ASN A 764 11.95 -15.41 -0.38
C ASN A 764 12.72 -15.25 -1.71
N TYR A 765 13.63 -14.27 -1.76
CA TYR A 765 14.17 -13.68 -2.98
C TYR A 765 14.75 -14.68 -3.99
N ARG A 766 15.74 -15.49 -3.58
CA ARG A 766 16.29 -16.60 -4.36
C ARG A 766 15.20 -17.50 -4.95
N GLU A 767 14.36 -18.08 -4.09
CA GLU A 767 13.33 -19.02 -4.53
C GLU A 767 12.36 -18.39 -5.53
N ASN A 768 11.98 -17.14 -5.32
CA ASN A 768 11.10 -16.43 -6.25
C ASN A 768 11.75 -16.19 -7.62
N ILE A 769 13.05 -15.86 -7.67
CA ILE A 769 13.81 -15.74 -8.93
C ILE A 769 13.90 -17.09 -9.66
N PHE A 770 14.33 -18.16 -8.98
CA PHE A 770 14.52 -19.46 -9.62
C PHE A 770 13.21 -20.16 -9.99
N ASN A 771 12.16 -20.01 -9.18
CA ASN A 771 10.81 -20.45 -9.55
C ASN A 771 10.36 -19.76 -10.85
N GLU A 772 10.45 -18.43 -10.94
CA GLU A 772 10.01 -17.72 -12.14
C GLU A 772 10.89 -17.97 -13.36
N LEU A 773 12.21 -18.20 -13.23
CA LEU A 773 13.06 -18.60 -14.35
C LEU A 773 12.64 -19.98 -14.91
N ARG A 774 12.36 -20.94 -14.02
CA ARG A 774 11.82 -22.27 -14.40
C ARG A 774 10.44 -22.16 -15.01
N ASP A 775 9.55 -21.35 -14.43
CA ASP A 775 8.19 -21.13 -14.93
C ASP A 775 8.18 -20.31 -16.25
N SER A 776 9.32 -19.68 -16.60
CA SER A 776 9.60 -19.12 -17.93
C SER A 776 10.10 -20.16 -18.94
N GLY A 777 10.47 -21.37 -18.50
CA GLY A 777 10.99 -22.47 -19.33
C GLY A 777 12.40 -22.98 -18.96
N SER A 778 13.18 -22.23 -18.17
CA SER A 778 14.61 -22.55 -17.93
C SER A 778 14.84 -23.86 -17.19
N THR A 779 15.82 -24.64 -17.65
CA THR A 779 16.35 -25.80 -16.91
C THR A 779 17.18 -25.29 -15.74
N ILE A 780 16.78 -25.56 -14.49
CA ILE A 780 17.51 -25.11 -13.30
C ILE A 780 18.39 -26.23 -12.77
N ILE A 781 19.70 -25.98 -12.73
CA ILE A 781 20.72 -26.85 -12.14
C ILE A 781 20.99 -26.32 -10.72
N TYR A 782 20.52 -27.04 -9.71
CA TYR A 782 20.53 -26.59 -8.31
C TYR A 782 21.86 -26.86 -7.61
N ASN A 783 22.21 -26.01 -6.64
CA ASN A 783 23.38 -26.16 -5.76
C ASN A 783 24.74 -26.26 -6.48
N TYR A 784 24.89 -25.57 -7.61
CA TYR A 784 26.15 -25.52 -8.37
C TYR A 784 27.18 -24.64 -7.65
N SER A 785 28.45 -25.01 -7.75
CA SER A 785 29.59 -24.34 -7.10
C SER A 785 30.62 -23.87 -8.12
N TYR A 786 31.47 -22.93 -7.70
CA TYR A 786 32.65 -22.55 -8.50
C TYR A 786 33.60 -23.74 -8.76
N ASP A 787 33.70 -24.67 -7.81
CA ASP A 787 34.64 -25.80 -7.92
C ASP A 787 34.17 -26.80 -8.99
N GLN A 788 32.84 -26.97 -9.14
CA GLN A 788 32.24 -27.70 -10.26
C GLN A 788 32.45 -26.98 -11.59
N PHE A 789 32.25 -25.65 -11.64
CA PHE A 789 32.57 -24.86 -12.83
C PHE A 789 34.02 -25.05 -13.29
N VAL A 790 34.97 -25.13 -12.36
CA VAL A 790 36.38 -25.42 -12.71
C VAL A 790 36.54 -26.87 -13.20
N ALA A 791 35.94 -27.85 -12.54
CA ALA A 791 35.99 -29.26 -12.95
C ALA A 791 35.48 -29.48 -14.39
N ASP A 792 34.36 -28.84 -14.76
CA ASP A 792 33.76 -28.94 -16.10
C ASP A 792 34.72 -28.44 -17.21
N PHE A 793 35.64 -27.51 -16.91
CA PHE A 793 36.69 -27.08 -17.82
C PHE A 793 37.98 -27.92 -17.73
N VAL A 794 38.28 -28.52 -16.58
CA VAL A 794 39.42 -29.43 -16.42
C VAL A 794 39.20 -30.73 -17.22
N GLU A 795 37.97 -31.26 -17.24
CA GLU A 795 37.64 -32.46 -18.04
C GLU A 795 37.86 -32.27 -19.56
N VAL A 796 37.79 -31.03 -20.07
CA VAL A 796 38.07 -30.70 -21.48
C VAL A 796 39.50 -30.20 -21.73
N GLY A 797 40.40 -30.29 -20.73
CA GLY A 797 41.86 -30.18 -20.92
C GLY A 797 42.53 -28.92 -20.36
N PHE A 798 41.84 -28.10 -19.56
CA PHE A 798 42.47 -26.97 -18.83
C PHE A 798 43.08 -27.43 -17.50
N THR A 799 44.07 -26.69 -16.98
CA THR A 799 44.74 -27.00 -15.70
C THR A 799 44.11 -26.27 -14.52
N GLU A 800 43.81 -26.96 -13.42
CA GLU A 800 43.24 -26.38 -12.18
C GLU A 800 44.00 -25.14 -11.69
N GLU A 801 45.34 -25.23 -11.68
CA GLU A 801 46.25 -24.19 -11.18
C GLU A 801 46.07 -22.85 -11.90
N SER A 802 45.91 -22.87 -13.24
CA SER A 802 45.66 -21.66 -14.05
C SER A 802 44.27 -21.06 -13.85
N LEU A 803 43.29 -21.87 -13.42
CA LEU A 803 41.91 -21.43 -13.20
C LEU A 803 41.73 -20.89 -11.77
N HIS A 804 42.42 -21.48 -10.80
CA HIS A 804 42.30 -21.11 -9.39
C HIS A 804 43.06 -19.84 -8.98
N GLU A 805 44.16 -19.46 -9.64
CA GLU A 805 44.93 -18.25 -9.33
C GLU A 805 44.04 -17.00 -9.16
N HIS A 806 43.15 -16.78 -10.13
CA HIS A 806 42.27 -15.60 -10.19
C HIS A 806 41.06 -15.67 -9.25
N SER A 807 40.82 -16.82 -8.62
CA SER A 807 39.67 -17.08 -7.74
C SER A 807 39.89 -16.69 -6.28
N GLN A 808 41.15 -16.45 -5.87
CA GLN A 808 41.55 -16.21 -4.48
C GLN A 808 41.38 -14.75 -4.03
N LYS A 809 40.87 -13.87 -4.90
CA LYS A 809 40.74 -12.43 -4.63
C LYS A 809 39.71 -12.13 -3.54
N ASP A 810 40.07 -11.28 -2.57
CA ASP A 810 39.09 -10.70 -1.63
C ASP A 810 38.29 -9.59 -2.33
N PHE A 811 37.30 -10.01 -3.12
CA PHE A 811 36.39 -9.11 -3.83
C PHE A 811 35.67 -8.11 -2.90
N LYS A 812 35.45 -8.47 -1.62
CA LYS A 812 34.79 -7.60 -0.65
C LYS A 812 35.71 -6.46 -0.22
N THR A 813 37.01 -6.72 -0.05
CA THR A 813 38.01 -5.67 0.18
C THR A 813 38.26 -4.85 -1.09
N ILE A 814 38.33 -5.46 -2.28
CA ILE A 814 38.46 -4.75 -3.57
C ILE A 814 37.31 -3.75 -3.76
N ILE A 815 36.05 -4.21 -3.70
CA ILE A 815 34.86 -3.34 -3.88
C ILE A 815 34.83 -2.21 -2.83
N LYS A 816 35.30 -2.45 -1.61
CA LYS A 816 35.42 -1.39 -0.60
C LYS A 816 36.51 -0.38 -0.98
N THR A 817 37.73 -0.83 -1.27
CA THR A 817 38.87 0.06 -1.56
C THR A 817 38.62 0.96 -2.76
N HIS A 818 38.11 0.41 -3.87
CA HIS A 818 37.79 1.21 -5.07
C HIS A 818 36.70 2.25 -4.79
N HIS A 819 35.70 1.91 -3.98
CA HIS A 819 34.64 2.85 -3.64
C HIS A 819 35.07 3.93 -2.62
N ASP A 820 35.92 3.57 -1.65
CA ASP A 820 36.52 4.54 -0.73
C ASP A 820 37.40 5.55 -1.50
N LEU A 821 38.11 5.11 -2.54
CA LEU A 821 38.88 5.97 -3.45
C LEU A 821 37.99 6.87 -4.33
N GLU A 822 36.92 6.34 -4.92
CA GLU A 822 35.91 7.09 -5.68
C GLU A 822 35.33 8.24 -4.83
N ILE A 823 34.99 7.96 -3.57
CA ILE A 823 34.48 8.95 -2.62
C ILE A 823 35.54 10.01 -2.28
N ASN A 824 36.81 9.63 -2.05
CA ASN A 824 37.89 10.57 -1.77
C ASN A 824 38.05 11.59 -2.92
N HIS A 825 38.26 11.09 -4.14
CA HIS A 825 38.45 11.93 -5.33
C HIS A 825 37.26 12.88 -5.54
N LYS A 826 36.03 12.38 -5.36
CA LYS A 826 34.83 13.20 -5.47
C LYS A 826 34.73 14.26 -4.37
N ALA A 827 35.13 13.94 -3.14
CA ALA A 827 35.13 14.88 -2.03
C ALA A 827 36.18 15.99 -2.22
N GLU A 828 37.37 15.65 -2.70
CA GLU A 828 38.43 16.60 -3.07
C GLU A 828 37.98 17.51 -4.22
N SER A 829 37.49 16.93 -5.32
CA SER A 829 36.93 17.66 -6.47
C SER A 829 35.86 18.67 -6.06
N ILE A 830 34.85 18.26 -5.27
CA ILE A 830 33.80 19.17 -4.76
C ILE A 830 34.36 20.17 -3.73
N SER A 831 35.42 19.86 -2.99
CA SER A 831 36.04 20.82 -2.07
C SER A 831 36.75 21.94 -2.83
N PHE A 832 37.46 21.61 -3.91
CA PHE A 832 38.31 22.55 -4.65
C PHE A 832 37.63 23.26 -5.83
N GLY A 833 36.53 22.73 -6.38
CA GLY A 833 35.81 23.31 -7.53
C GLY A 833 35.47 24.80 -7.38
N ASP A 834 35.40 25.53 -8.49
CA ASP A 834 35.12 26.97 -8.48
C ASP A 834 33.62 27.27 -8.34
N THR A 835 33.26 28.19 -7.46
CA THR A 835 31.87 28.65 -7.27
C THR A 835 31.56 29.96 -8.01
N THR A 836 32.53 30.51 -8.73
CA THR A 836 32.42 31.80 -9.43
C THR A 836 31.38 31.74 -10.55
N GLY A 837 30.50 32.74 -10.61
CA GLY A 837 29.45 32.82 -11.63
C GLY A 837 28.18 32.01 -11.34
N TYR A 838 28.17 31.14 -10.32
CA TYR A 838 26.97 30.41 -9.93
C TYR A 838 26.03 31.21 -9.02
N ASP A 839 24.75 30.98 -9.25
CA ASP A 839 23.65 31.24 -8.32
C ASP A 839 22.85 29.94 -8.06
N LEU A 840 21.78 30.04 -7.28
CA LEU A 840 21.00 28.86 -6.87
C LEU A 840 20.25 28.19 -8.03
N GLU A 841 19.92 28.91 -9.11
CA GLU A 841 19.15 28.39 -10.24
C GLU A 841 20.09 27.79 -11.30
N SER A 842 21.15 28.51 -11.66
CA SER A 842 22.22 28.03 -12.54
C SER A 842 22.95 26.80 -11.98
N ALA A 843 23.30 26.78 -10.69
CA ALA A 843 23.91 25.60 -10.07
C ALA A 843 22.94 24.40 -10.03
N GLN A 844 21.64 24.62 -9.85
CA GLN A 844 20.64 23.56 -9.96
C GLN A 844 20.52 23.04 -11.39
N ASP A 845 20.57 23.91 -12.40
CA ASP A 845 20.51 23.50 -13.80
C ASP A 845 21.76 22.69 -14.21
N VAL A 846 22.97 23.14 -13.86
CA VAL A 846 24.21 22.36 -14.08
C VAL A 846 24.11 20.99 -13.42
N LEU A 847 23.65 20.87 -12.18
CA LEU A 847 23.52 19.56 -11.54
C LEU A 847 22.40 18.70 -12.13
N LYS A 848 21.31 19.28 -12.62
CA LYS A 848 20.24 18.59 -13.35
C LYS A 848 20.73 18.09 -14.71
N ASN A 849 21.55 18.89 -15.38
CA ASN A 849 22.02 18.70 -16.75
C ASN A 849 23.49 18.23 -16.83
N ARG A 850 24.08 17.77 -15.72
CA ARG A 850 25.48 17.28 -15.56
C ARG A 850 25.91 16.11 -16.47
N TYR A 851 24.99 15.60 -17.28
CA TYR A 851 25.22 14.54 -18.27
C TYR A 851 24.64 14.89 -19.66
N ALA A 852 24.22 16.15 -19.85
CA ALA A 852 23.87 16.70 -21.14
C ALA A 852 25.12 16.85 -22.01
N GLN A 853 24.91 16.90 -23.32
CA GLN A 853 25.96 17.09 -24.32
C GLN A 853 25.54 18.20 -25.27
N ASN A 854 26.51 18.90 -25.83
CA ASN A 854 26.27 19.88 -26.88
C ASN A 854 25.65 19.18 -28.11
N PRO A 855 24.45 19.60 -28.60
CA PRO A 855 23.79 18.95 -29.73
C PRO A 855 24.54 19.00 -31.06
N LYS A 856 25.62 19.79 -31.18
CA LYS A 856 26.43 19.93 -32.39
C LYS A 856 27.79 19.25 -32.33
N THR A 857 28.44 19.22 -31.15
CA THR A 857 29.78 18.63 -30.99
C THR A 857 29.78 17.29 -30.26
N HIS A 858 28.66 16.91 -29.63
CA HIS A 858 28.50 15.73 -28.77
C HIS A 858 29.43 15.68 -27.53
N GLU A 859 30.23 16.70 -27.30
CA GLU A 859 31.01 16.89 -26.07
C GLU A 859 30.09 17.13 -24.86
N PRO A 860 30.54 16.83 -23.62
CA PRO A 860 29.80 17.20 -22.41
C PRO A 860 29.44 18.69 -22.39
N LEU A 861 28.22 19.02 -21.94
CA LEU A 861 27.77 20.42 -21.85
C LEU A 861 28.46 21.17 -20.69
N TYR A 862 28.95 20.43 -19.70
CA TYR A 862 29.66 20.90 -18.51
C TYR A 862 30.83 19.95 -18.24
N SER A 863 31.96 20.49 -17.79
CA SER A 863 33.13 19.71 -17.33
C SER A 863 32.89 19.12 -15.94
N GLU A 864 33.78 18.22 -15.50
CA GLU A 864 33.74 17.75 -14.10
C GLU A 864 34.02 18.88 -13.10
N GLU A 865 34.79 19.90 -13.50
CA GLU A 865 35.07 21.10 -12.68
C GLU A 865 33.82 21.98 -12.51
N ASP A 866 33.05 22.21 -13.57
CA ASP A 866 31.74 22.90 -13.52
C ASP A 866 30.76 22.16 -12.59
N ILE A 867 30.68 20.83 -12.73
CA ILE A 867 29.78 19.98 -11.95
C ILE A 867 30.18 20.00 -10.47
N ALA A 868 31.48 19.95 -10.18
CA ALA A 868 32.02 20.06 -8.82
C ALA A 868 31.77 21.45 -8.22
N GLY A 869 31.99 22.51 -8.99
CA GLY A 869 31.74 23.90 -8.64
C GLY A 869 30.27 24.17 -8.30
N ALA A 870 29.36 23.75 -9.16
CA ALA A 870 27.92 23.81 -8.91
C ALA A 870 27.53 22.97 -7.67
N GLN A 871 28.10 21.77 -7.50
CA GLN A 871 27.80 20.93 -6.31
C GLN A 871 28.29 21.58 -5.01
N LYS A 872 29.47 22.22 -5.03
CA LYS A 872 30.02 23.02 -3.94
C LYS A 872 29.14 24.22 -3.62
N PHE A 873 28.69 24.97 -4.63
CA PHE A 873 27.78 26.11 -4.44
C PHE A 873 26.48 25.69 -3.74
N ILE A 874 25.85 24.59 -4.18
CA ILE A 874 24.62 24.07 -3.53
C ILE A 874 24.88 23.67 -2.08
N TYR A 875 26.05 23.09 -1.76
CA TYR A 875 26.42 22.80 -0.38
C TYR A 875 26.74 24.06 0.44
N GLN A 876 27.26 25.13 -0.17
CA GLN A 876 27.47 26.43 0.48
C GLN A 876 26.14 27.14 0.78
N ASP A 877 25.15 27.16 -0.13
CA ASP A 877 23.79 27.64 0.21
C ASP A 877 23.18 26.78 1.31
N LEU A 878 23.39 25.46 1.27
CA LEU A 878 22.85 24.55 2.28
C LEU A 878 23.43 24.83 3.68
N LEU A 879 24.74 25.12 3.74
CA LEU A 879 25.57 25.17 4.94
C LEU A 879 26.50 26.43 5.00
N PRO A 880 25.98 27.67 4.95
CA PRO A 880 26.76 28.91 4.76
C PRO A 880 27.59 29.36 5.98
N SER A 881 27.86 28.47 6.92
CA SER A 881 28.79 28.69 8.03
C SER A 881 29.72 27.50 8.26
N VAL A 882 29.76 26.53 7.33
CA VAL A 882 30.63 25.36 7.39
C VAL A 882 31.70 25.48 6.31
N GLU A 883 32.95 25.19 6.66
CA GLU A 883 34.04 25.02 5.69
C GLU A 883 33.90 23.65 5.01
N LEU A 884 33.74 23.64 3.69
CA LEU A 884 33.52 22.41 2.91
C LEU A 884 34.85 21.71 2.57
N THR A 885 35.56 21.25 3.59
CA THR A 885 36.79 20.45 3.43
C THR A 885 36.49 19.09 2.79
N PRO A 886 37.48 18.39 2.20
CA PRO A 886 37.26 17.06 1.63
C PRO A 886 36.74 16.07 2.68
N ASP A 887 37.31 16.08 3.88
CA ASP A 887 36.83 15.23 4.99
C ASP A 887 35.37 15.53 5.38
N PHE A 888 34.97 16.80 5.44
CA PHE A 888 33.58 17.14 5.73
C PHE A 888 32.63 16.69 4.61
N ILE A 889 32.97 16.93 3.34
CA ILE A 889 32.15 16.50 2.20
C ILE A 889 32.02 14.97 2.18
N LYS A 890 33.14 14.26 2.35
CA LYS A 890 33.16 12.81 2.48
C LYS A 890 32.26 12.34 3.62
N GLU A 891 32.54 12.76 4.84
CA GLU A 891 31.94 12.19 6.05
C GLU A 891 30.44 12.55 6.20
N TYR A 892 30.05 13.78 5.83
CA TYR A 892 28.72 14.34 6.12
C TYR A 892 27.79 14.45 4.90
N LEU A 893 28.33 14.50 3.67
CA LEU A 893 27.56 14.74 2.44
C LEU A 893 27.60 13.59 1.41
N LEU A 894 28.58 12.68 1.49
CA LEU A 894 28.72 11.53 0.59
C LEU A 894 28.53 10.17 1.29
N GLU A 895 29.17 9.94 2.44
CA GLU A 895 29.12 8.65 3.15
C GLU A 895 27.89 8.48 4.04
N ASP A 896 27.66 9.40 4.99
CA ASP A 896 26.65 9.22 6.04
C ASP A 896 25.85 10.50 6.34
N ASN A 897 24.94 10.83 5.42
CA ASN A 897 23.97 11.92 5.56
C ASN A 897 23.09 11.82 6.82
N ARG A 898 23.08 10.68 7.53
CA ARG A 898 22.41 10.56 8.85
C ARG A 898 23.09 11.44 9.90
N LYS A 899 24.38 11.80 9.73
CA LYS A 899 25.12 12.73 10.60
C LYS A 899 24.51 14.13 10.53
N LEU A 900 24.42 14.73 9.34
CA LEU A 900 23.72 16.01 9.12
C LEU A 900 22.26 15.94 9.57
N ARG A 901 21.53 14.88 9.21
CA ARG A 901 20.13 14.71 9.62
C ARG A 901 19.97 14.65 11.14
N SER A 902 20.96 14.12 11.86
CA SER A 902 20.94 14.12 13.33
C SER A 902 21.12 15.52 13.92
N ILE A 903 21.94 16.36 13.30
CA ILE A 903 22.13 17.77 13.67
C ILE A 903 20.88 18.59 13.31
N GLU A 904 20.27 18.36 12.14
CA GLU A 904 18.98 18.94 11.76
C GLU A 904 17.90 18.62 12.81
N ARG A 905 17.77 17.33 13.19
CA ARG A 905 16.78 16.93 14.19
C ARG A 905 17.02 17.62 15.53
N TYR A 906 18.27 17.80 15.96
CA TYR A 906 18.59 18.57 17.17
C TYR A 906 18.21 20.05 17.04
N TYR A 907 18.50 20.68 15.90
CA TYR A 907 18.08 22.06 15.62
C TYR A 907 16.57 22.21 15.77
N TRP A 908 15.77 21.33 15.16
CA TRP A 908 14.31 21.40 15.22
C TRP A 908 13.69 20.91 16.53
N LEU A 909 14.36 20.04 17.30
CA LEU A 909 13.94 19.71 18.66
C LEU A 909 13.93 20.98 19.53
N ASN A 910 14.95 21.80 19.43
CA ASN A 910 14.99 23.12 20.08
C ASN A 910 13.99 24.09 19.41
N ASN A 911 13.95 24.16 18.07
CA ASN A 911 13.15 25.12 17.29
C ASN A 911 11.77 24.60 16.83
N PHE A 912 11.10 23.74 17.60
CA PHE A 912 9.88 23.02 17.18
C PHE A 912 8.70 23.93 16.78
N SER A 913 8.60 25.12 17.36
CA SER A 913 7.60 26.14 16.98
C SER A 913 7.87 26.75 15.59
N LEU A 914 9.14 26.82 15.16
CA LEU A 914 9.52 27.20 13.80
C LEU A 914 9.33 26.03 12.82
N LEU A 915 9.58 24.78 13.24
CA LEU A 915 9.27 23.60 12.40
C LEU A 915 7.78 23.55 12.06
N LYS A 916 6.90 23.73 13.05
CA LYS A 916 5.45 23.82 12.82
C LYS A 916 5.08 24.88 11.78
N LYS A 917 5.69 26.07 11.85
CA LYS A 917 5.50 27.12 10.83
C LYS A 917 6.00 26.69 9.45
N LYS A 918 7.22 26.13 9.35
CA LYS A 918 7.83 25.64 8.10
C LYS A 918 6.92 24.64 7.39
N GLU A 919 6.45 23.64 8.12
CA GLU A 919 5.60 22.58 7.55
C GLU A 919 4.16 23.07 7.27
N THR A 920 3.62 24.01 8.06
CA THR A 920 2.35 24.69 7.72
C THR A 920 2.47 25.48 6.42
N ILE A 921 3.56 26.24 6.22
CA ILE A 921 3.78 27.02 4.98
C ILE A 921 3.92 26.07 3.77
N LYS A 922 4.67 24.97 3.89
CA LYS A 922 4.70 23.92 2.85
C LYS A 922 3.31 23.38 2.55
N ALA A 923 2.48 23.11 3.57
CA ALA A 923 1.14 22.57 3.40
C ALA A 923 0.20 23.56 2.70
N LEU A 924 0.27 24.85 3.04
CA LEU A 924 -0.49 25.91 2.35
C LEU A 924 -0.04 26.08 0.89
N ASN A 925 1.27 26.12 0.63
CA ASN A 925 1.81 26.22 -0.74
C ASN A 925 1.42 25.01 -1.61
N TRP A 926 1.32 23.81 -1.00
CA TRP A 926 0.85 22.62 -1.69
C TRP A 926 -0.65 22.69 -1.97
N LEU A 927 -1.49 22.98 -0.96
CA LEU A 927 -2.95 23.13 -1.09
C LEU A 927 -3.36 24.15 -2.15
N HIS A 928 -2.59 25.24 -2.28
CA HIS A 928 -2.81 26.27 -3.29
C HIS A 928 -2.52 25.78 -4.73
N ASN A 929 -1.66 24.77 -4.89
CA ASN A 929 -1.19 24.28 -6.19
C ASN A 929 -1.74 22.89 -6.55
N SER A 930 -2.35 22.16 -5.61
CA SER A 930 -2.87 20.80 -5.82
C SER A 930 -4.26 20.83 -6.48
N ARG A 931 -4.37 20.31 -7.71
CA ARG A 931 -5.61 20.25 -8.52
C ARG A 931 -6.60 19.16 -8.06
N ARG A 932 -6.95 19.17 -6.77
CA ARG A 932 -7.96 18.33 -6.09
C ARG A 932 -7.84 16.79 -6.16
N LEU A 933 -7.01 16.19 -7.02
CA LEU A 933 -6.64 14.77 -6.87
C LEU A 933 -5.77 14.60 -5.63
N VAL A 934 -6.40 14.16 -4.54
CA VAL A 934 -5.82 14.01 -3.20
C VAL A 934 -5.03 12.69 -3.09
N TYR A 935 -4.13 12.47 -4.05
CA TYR A 935 -3.08 11.46 -3.94
C TYR A 935 -2.05 11.95 -2.93
N LEU A 936 -2.31 11.79 -1.63
CA LEU A 936 -1.60 12.49 -0.54
C LEU A 936 -0.15 12.00 -0.34
N GLU A 937 0.72 12.29 -1.28
CA GLU A 937 2.09 11.78 -1.31
C GLU A 937 3.11 12.72 -1.97
N LYS A 938 2.87 14.04 -1.92
CA LYS A 938 4.01 14.88 -1.53
C LYS A 938 4.52 14.39 -0.18
N ASP A 939 5.70 13.81 -0.19
CA ASP A 939 6.45 13.45 1.02
C ASP A 939 6.83 14.72 1.80
N TYR A 940 5.86 15.22 2.57
CA TYR A 940 6.17 16.02 3.74
C TYR A 940 7.13 15.21 4.58
N ASP A 941 8.30 15.78 4.83
CA ASP A 941 9.32 15.20 5.68
C ASP A 941 8.75 14.76 7.04
N ASP A 942 9.06 13.52 7.47
CA ASP A 942 8.62 12.98 8.77
C ASP A 942 9.24 13.67 9.98
N LEU A 943 10.21 14.55 9.77
CA LEU A 943 10.78 15.47 10.76
C LEU A 943 9.76 16.07 11.73
N LEU A 944 8.56 16.46 11.30
CA LEU A 944 7.52 16.96 12.21
C LEU A 944 7.04 15.90 13.22
N LEU A 945 6.89 14.66 12.78
CA LEU A 945 6.46 13.50 13.58
C LEU A 945 7.62 12.96 14.43
N GLU A 946 8.82 12.85 13.85
CA GLU A 946 10.07 12.52 14.54
C GLU A 946 10.30 13.43 15.76
N ILE A 947 10.28 14.76 15.55
CA ILE A 947 10.52 15.74 16.61
C ILE A 947 9.35 15.79 17.60
N HIS A 948 8.11 15.64 17.14
CA HIS A 948 6.97 15.56 18.04
C HIS A 948 7.10 14.37 19.01
N LEU A 949 7.45 13.19 18.50
CA LEU A 949 7.66 11.98 19.30
C LEU A 949 8.81 12.16 20.30
N LEU A 950 9.94 12.75 19.90
CA LEU A 950 11.05 13.06 20.82
C LEU A 950 10.62 13.99 21.97
N LYS A 951 9.71 14.95 21.71
CA LYS A 951 9.11 15.79 22.76
C LYS A 951 8.10 15.03 23.63
N VAL A 952 7.23 14.20 23.06
CA VAL A 952 6.27 13.37 23.82
C VAL A 952 6.99 12.40 24.77
N LEU A 953 8.12 11.83 24.34
CA LEU A 953 8.97 10.99 25.19
C LEU A 953 9.78 11.79 26.22
N GLU A 954 9.84 13.12 26.08
CA GLU A 954 10.68 14.08 26.81
C GLU A 954 12.18 13.80 26.72
N VAL A 955 12.70 13.42 25.55
CA VAL A 955 14.14 13.13 25.36
C VAL A 955 14.99 14.35 25.75
N GLN A 956 14.49 15.57 25.52
CA GLN A 956 15.13 16.83 25.91
C GLN A 956 15.52 16.88 27.40
N LYS A 957 14.68 16.36 28.32
CA LYS A 957 14.98 16.35 29.77
C LYS A 957 16.21 15.52 30.15
N PHE A 958 16.70 14.66 29.26
CA PHE A 958 17.97 13.94 29.46
C PHE A 958 19.17 14.71 28.91
N ILE A 959 18.96 15.64 27.97
CA ILE A 959 19.97 16.56 27.42
C ILE A 959 20.26 17.67 28.45
N ASP A 960 19.18 18.26 28.97
CA ASP A 960 19.20 19.38 29.94
C ASP A 960 19.68 18.95 31.36
N LEU A 961 19.98 17.66 31.58
CA LEU A 961 20.29 17.12 32.89
C LEU A 961 21.76 17.36 33.27
N ASP A 962 21.98 18.27 34.22
CA ASP A 962 23.28 18.47 34.89
C ASP A 962 23.59 17.32 35.87
N GLY A 963 23.98 16.16 35.34
CA GLY A 963 24.44 15.05 36.16
C GLY A 963 24.52 13.70 35.46
N CYS A 964 24.60 12.64 36.27
CA CYS A 964 24.54 11.26 35.79
C CYS A 964 23.35 10.51 36.41
N PHE A 965 22.64 9.74 35.60
CA PHE A 965 21.43 8.99 35.97
C PHE A 965 21.67 7.47 35.92
N THR A 966 20.81 6.69 36.55
CA THR A 966 20.85 5.21 36.57
C THR A 966 19.62 4.59 35.89
N ARG A 967 19.69 3.29 35.58
CA ARG A 967 18.54 2.52 35.06
C ARG A 967 17.37 2.43 36.07
N LYS A 968 17.60 2.69 37.37
CA LYS A 968 16.57 2.60 38.41
C LYS A 968 15.73 3.87 38.59
N ASP A 969 16.15 4.98 37.99
CA ASP A 969 15.66 6.33 38.27
C ASP A 969 14.22 6.55 37.79
N LYS A 970 13.49 7.44 38.47
CA LYS A 970 12.08 7.76 38.16
C LYS A 970 11.91 8.31 36.74
N SER A 971 12.88 9.11 36.26
CA SER A 971 12.92 9.65 34.89
C SER A 971 12.97 8.55 33.83
N ILE A 972 13.90 7.60 33.95
CA ILE A 972 14.07 6.47 33.03
C ILE A 972 12.84 5.55 33.03
N LYS A 973 12.22 5.31 34.19
CA LYS A 973 10.96 4.56 34.29
C LYS A 973 9.80 5.27 33.59
N SER A 974 9.67 6.58 33.76
CA SER A 974 8.63 7.40 33.11
C SER A 974 8.81 7.43 31.58
N PHE A 975 10.03 7.69 31.12
CA PHE A 975 10.42 7.61 29.72
C PHE A 975 10.05 6.26 29.10
N PHE A 976 10.38 5.15 29.76
CA PHE A 976 10.06 3.81 29.25
C PHE A 976 8.56 3.52 29.22
N LYS A 977 7.79 3.98 30.22
CA LYS A 977 6.31 3.89 30.19
C LYS A 977 5.72 4.64 28.98
N ARG A 978 6.25 5.81 28.64
CA ARG A 978 5.84 6.55 27.43
C ARG A 978 6.27 5.84 26.14
N ALA A 979 7.48 5.31 26.08
CA ALA A 979 7.94 4.55 24.92
C ALA A 979 7.15 3.25 24.67
N LEU A 980 6.66 2.60 25.72
CA LEU A 980 5.73 1.47 25.60
C LEU A 980 4.35 1.88 25.06
N LYS A 981 3.88 3.08 25.40
CA LYS A 981 2.66 3.66 24.80
C LYS A 981 2.87 4.00 23.32
N HIS A 982 3.99 4.64 22.99
CA HIS A 982 4.35 5.10 21.64
C HIS A 982 5.25 4.13 20.86
N LYS A 983 5.04 2.82 21.08
CA LYS A 983 5.88 1.74 20.52
C LYS A 983 5.77 1.62 19.00
N GLN A 984 4.67 2.08 18.41
CA GLN A 984 4.42 2.00 16.97
C GLN A 984 5.09 3.17 16.26
N GLU A 985 4.92 4.38 16.78
CA GLU A 985 5.58 5.59 16.29
C GLU A 985 7.12 5.50 16.40
N LEU A 986 7.63 4.83 17.45
CA LEU A 986 9.06 4.51 17.57
C LEU A 986 9.56 3.52 16.51
N GLN A 987 8.73 2.55 16.13
CA GLN A 987 9.03 1.62 15.04
C GLN A 987 8.93 2.30 13.66
N ASP A 988 8.09 3.32 13.52
CA ASP A 988 7.78 3.93 12.22
C ASP A 988 8.64 5.15 11.89
N TYR A 989 9.01 5.98 12.87
CA TYR A 989 9.84 7.19 12.65
C TYR A 989 11.32 7.01 13.02
N PHE A 990 11.65 5.99 13.81
CA PHE A 990 13.03 5.72 14.25
C PHE A 990 13.52 4.28 14.01
N ASN A 991 12.66 3.37 13.50
CA ASN A 991 12.95 1.94 13.34
C ASN A 991 13.40 1.26 14.65
N ILE A 992 12.77 1.62 15.79
CA ILE A 992 13.09 1.04 17.11
C ILE A 992 11.90 0.25 17.65
N THR A 993 12.03 -1.09 17.65
CA THR A 993 11.04 -1.98 18.28
C THR A 993 11.10 -1.88 19.81
N VAL A 994 9.97 -1.54 20.45
CA VAL A 994 9.84 -1.51 21.92
C VAL A 994 8.92 -2.63 22.43
N THR A 995 9.40 -3.38 23.41
CA THR A 995 8.69 -4.45 24.12
C THR A 995 8.80 -4.24 25.63
N ALA A 996 7.99 -4.93 26.44
CA ALA A 996 8.07 -4.86 27.90
C ALA A 996 9.45 -5.25 28.47
N HIS A 997 10.24 -6.04 27.72
CA HIS A 997 11.57 -6.50 28.11
C HIS A 997 12.72 -5.64 27.53
N SER A 998 12.42 -4.70 26.62
CA SER A 998 13.43 -3.83 25.99
C SER A 998 14.19 -3.01 27.04
N ASN A 999 15.51 -2.85 26.87
CA ASN A 999 16.34 -2.11 27.83
C ASN A 999 16.14 -0.58 27.67
N PRO A 1000 15.62 0.14 28.70
CA PRO A 1000 15.35 1.57 28.61
C PRO A 1000 16.56 2.43 28.25
N ILE A 1001 17.76 2.02 28.68
CA ILE A 1001 18.99 2.77 28.43
C ILE A 1001 19.47 2.60 26.99
N ILE A 1002 19.30 1.42 26.39
CA ILE A 1002 19.63 1.19 24.97
C ILE A 1002 18.66 1.98 24.08
N LEU A 1003 17.38 1.97 24.43
CA LEU A 1003 16.36 2.78 23.77
C LEU A 1003 16.67 4.28 23.84
N LEU A 1004 16.99 4.80 25.03
CA LEU A 1004 17.37 6.22 25.19
C LEU A 1004 18.66 6.54 24.42
N LYS A 1005 19.68 5.68 24.46
CA LYS A 1005 20.92 5.83 23.68
C LYS A 1005 20.67 5.89 22.18
N ASN A 1006 19.74 5.09 21.65
CA ASN A 1006 19.39 5.09 20.23
C ASN A 1006 18.66 6.39 19.83
N LEU A 1007 17.75 6.89 20.67
CA LEU A 1007 17.06 8.17 20.43
C LEU A 1007 18.01 9.37 20.56
N LEU A 1008 18.92 9.38 21.53
CA LEU A 1008 19.97 10.40 21.63
C LEU A 1008 20.90 10.34 20.40
N LYS A 1009 21.33 9.15 19.95
CA LYS A 1009 22.10 9.01 18.70
C LYS A 1009 21.34 9.57 17.50
N SER A 1010 20.01 9.43 17.45
CA SER A 1010 19.18 9.93 16.35
C SER A 1010 19.15 11.46 16.19
N ILE A 1011 19.58 12.20 17.22
CA ILE A 1011 19.76 13.67 17.25
C ILE A 1011 21.24 14.09 17.42
N GLY A 1012 22.17 13.15 17.19
CA GLY A 1012 23.59 13.39 17.30
C GLY A 1012 23.98 13.75 18.74
N ILE A 1013 23.62 12.89 19.69
CA ILE A 1013 24.06 12.99 21.09
C ILE A 1013 24.50 11.61 21.55
N LYS A 1014 25.71 11.51 22.09
CA LYS A 1014 26.28 10.27 22.61
C LYS A 1014 25.93 10.12 24.09
N LEU A 1015 25.52 8.91 24.48
CA LEU A 1015 25.29 8.53 25.88
C LEU A 1015 26.47 7.70 26.38
N GLU A 1016 27.22 8.24 27.32
CA GLU A 1016 28.31 7.55 27.99
C GLU A 1016 27.79 6.65 29.12
N SER A 1017 28.63 5.69 29.54
CA SER A 1017 28.41 4.94 30.77
C SER A 1017 29.70 4.82 31.57
N LYS A 1018 29.65 5.22 32.85
CA LYS A 1018 30.79 5.16 33.78
C LYS A 1018 30.38 4.35 35.01
N VAL A 1019 31.34 3.74 35.71
CA VAL A 1019 31.07 3.05 36.98
C VAL A 1019 31.44 3.98 38.13
N ARG A 1020 30.51 4.22 39.05
CA ARG A 1020 30.73 4.99 40.29
C ARG A 1020 30.34 4.14 41.49
N LYS A 1021 31.08 4.24 42.59
CA LYS A 1021 30.66 3.65 43.88
C LYS A 1021 29.52 4.51 44.44
N VAL A 1022 28.32 3.93 44.52
CA VAL A 1022 27.14 4.52 45.16
C VAL A 1022 26.77 3.62 46.33
N ASN A 1023 26.72 4.15 47.54
CA ASN A 1023 26.48 3.39 48.78
C ASN A 1023 27.41 2.15 48.90
N LYS A 1024 28.71 2.35 48.65
CA LYS A 1024 29.78 1.32 48.57
C LYS A 1024 29.65 0.28 47.43
N VAL A 1025 28.56 0.29 46.65
CA VAL A 1025 28.34 -0.64 45.52
C VAL A 1025 28.73 -0.03 44.18
N ASN A 1026 29.47 -0.78 43.36
CA ASN A 1026 29.81 -0.40 41.98
C ASN A 1026 28.56 -0.30 41.11
N THR A 1027 28.10 0.92 40.83
CA THR A 1027 26.88 1.21 40.08
C THR A 1027 27.23 1.81 38.73
N ARG A 1028 26.67 1.27 37.63
CA ARG A 1028 26.80 1.87 36.30
C ARG A 1028 25.85 3.06 36.17
N VAL A 1029 26.43 4.25 36.04
CA VAL A 1029 25.76 5.52 35.79
C VAL A 1029 25.92 5.91 34.32
N TYR A 1030 24.99 6.72 33.81
CA TYR A 1030 24.96 7.21 32.43
C TYR A 1030 24.92 8.73 32.45
N LEU A 1031 25.58 9.35 31.47
CA LEU A 1031 25.62 10.80 31.30
C LEU A 1031 25.64 11.17 29.82
N ILE A 1032 25.19 12.37 29.50
CA ILE A 1032 25.34 12.95 28.17
C ILE A 1032 26.80 13.29 27.92
N ASP A 1033 27.28 12.94 26.74
CA ASP A 1033 28.58 13.39 26.25
C ASP A 1033 28.45 14.83 25.76
N ARG A 1034 28.94 15.80 26.54
CA ARG A 1034 28.84 17.22 26.21
C ARG A 1034 29.88 17.69 25.19
N SER A 1035 31.01 17.00 25.05
CA SER A 1035 32.03 17.34 24.03
C SER A 1035 31.47 17.34 22.61
N TYR A 1036 30.48 16.49 22.32
CA TYR A 1036 29.79 16.46 21.03
C TYR A 1036 28.70 17.54 20.88
N LEU A 1037 28.31 18.25 21.95
CA LEU A 1037 27.49 19.45 21.84
C LEU A 1037 28.35 20.67 21.49
N ASP A 1038 29.58 20.70 22.00
CA ASP A 1038 30.55 21.80 21.86
C ASP A 1038 31.45 21.65 20.61
N ASP A 1039 31.16 20.65 19.76
CA ASP A 1039 31.87 20.34 18.51
C ASP A 1039 31.72 21.44 17.45
N ASP A 1040 32.84 21.95 16.92
CA ASP A 1040 32.87 23.11 16.00
C ASP A 1040 32.12 22.85 14.69
N ILE A 1041 32.20 21.63 14.14
CA ILE A 1041 31.50 21.24 12.91
C ILE A 1041 29.98 21.25 13.17
N ARG A 1042 29.53 20.65 14.27
CA ARG A 1042 28.13 20.68 14.71
C ARG A 1042 27.64 22.12 14.91
N GLN A 1043 28.41 22.98 15.59
CA GLN A 1043 28.03 24.37 15.82
C GLN A 1043 27.93 25.15 14.50
N SER A 1044 28.85 24.90 13.56
CA SER A 1044 28.85 25.49 12.21
C SER A 1044 27.63 25.07 11.37
N VAL A 1045 27.24 23.78 11.46
CA VAL A 1045 26.01 23.26 10.84
C VAL A 1045 24.76 23.83 11.53
N LEU A 1046 24.73 23.94 12.86
CA LEU A 1046 23.59 24.53 13.60
C LEU A 1046 23.41 26.03 13.29
N LYS A 1047 24.51 26.78 13.21
CA LYS A 1047 24.54 28.18 12.78
C LYS A 1047 24.01 28.33 11.35
N SER A 1048 24.39 27.43 10.45
CA SER A 1048 23.86 27.37 9.08
C SER A 1048 22.34 27.18 9.04
N TYR A 1049 21.81 26.20 9.79
CA TYR A 1049 20.35 26.03 9.93
C TYR A 1049 19.68 27.25 10.55
N GLN A 1050 20.30 27.91 11.53
CA GLN A 1050 19.77 29.14 12.13
C GLN A 1050 19.68 30.30 11.12
N ILE A 1051 20.72 30.54 10.32
CA ILE A 1051 20.75 31.60 9.30
C ILE A 1051 19.58 31.39 8.32
N ARG A 1052 19.54 30.25 7.63
CA ARG A 1052 18.56 29.97 6.57
C ARG A 1052 17.11 30.00 7.07
N ASN A 1053 16.87 29.65 8.33
CA ASN A 1053 15.52 29.65 8.93
C ASN A 1053 15.16 30.95 9.67
N THR A 1054 16.02 31.98 9.68
CA THR A 1054 15.75 33.26 10.37
C THR A 1054 14.48 33.94 9.85
N GLY A 1055 14.22 33.87 8.54
CA GLY A 1055 13.01 34.40 7.90
C GLY A 1055 11.70 33.76 8.39
N LEU A 1056 11.72 32.54 8.97
CA LEU A 1056 10.52 31.89 9.49
C LEU A 1056 9.92 32.60 10.73
N LYS A 1057 10.64 33.56 11.32
CA LYS A 1057 10.15 34.35 12.45
C LYS A 1057 9.06 35.36 12.04
N THR A 1058 9.11 35.93 10.83
CA THR A 1058 8.31 37.09 10.39
C THR A 1058 7.11 36.78 9.48
N VAL A 1059 6.88 35.51 9.10
CA VAL A 1059 6.00 35.09 7.98
C VAL A 1059 4.47 35.33 8.15
N LYS A 1060 4.03 36.16 9.10
CA LYS A 1060 2.58 36.51 9.24
C LYS A 1060 1.98 37.06 7.93
N GLY A 1061 2.73 37.89 7.20
CA GLY A 1061 2.26 38.53 5.97
C GLY A 1061 2.01 37.57 4.81
N LYS A 1062 2.89 36.58 4.56
CA LYS A 1062 2.69 35.61 3.46
C LYS A 1062 1.49 34.69 3.74
N ILE A 1063 1.30 34.24 4.98
CA ILE A 1063 0.15 33.40 5.36
C ILE A 1063 -1.17 34.12 5.08
N LYS A 1064 -1.27 35.42 5.42
CA LYS A 1064 -2.46 36.24 5.14
C LYS A 1064 -2.76 36.38 3.64
N LYS A 1065 -1.74 36.68 2.82
CA LYS A 1065 -1.88 36.71 1.35
C LYS A 1065 -2.34 35.37 0.76
N PHE A 1066 -1.88 34.24 1.30
CA PHE A 1066 -2.31 32.92 0.82
C PHE A 1066 -3.77 32.61 1.15
N SER A 1067 -4.29 33.00 2.33
CA SER A 1067 -5.74 32.89 2.60
C SER A 1067 -6.58 33.76 1.65
N GLU A 1068 -6.18 35.02 1.43
CA GLU A 1068 -6.89 35.97 0.55
C GLU A 1068 -6.87 35.51 -0.93
N SER A 1069 -5.76 34.93 -1.38
CA SER A 1069 -5.62 34.36 -2.73
C SER A 1069 -6.37 33.04 -2.93
N PHE A 1070 -6.62 32.28 -1.86
CA PHE A 1070 -7.37 31.03 -1.95
C PHE A 1070 -8.89 31.28 -2.07
N GLU A 1071 -9.40 32.32 -1.40
CA GLU A 1071 -10.81 32.73 -1.51
C GLU A 1071 -11.18 33.29 -2.88
N SER A 1072 -10.26 34.02 -3.54
CA SER A 1072 -10.50 34.57 -4.89
C SER A 1072 -10.61 33.47 -5.95
N ASN A 1073 -9.70 32.49 -5.97
CA ASN A 1073 -9.75 31.34 -6.89
C ASN A 1073 -11.04 30.51 -6.72
N LYS A 1074 -11.59 30.46 -5.50
CA LYS A 1074 -12.83 29.72 -5.19
C LYS A 1074 -14.04 30.17 -6.02
N ASN A 1075 -14.04 31.40 -6.51
CA ASN A 1075 -15.14 32.00 -7.27
C ASN A 1075 -15.11 31.72 -8.79
N HIS A 1076 -14.09 31.03 -9.33
CA HIS A 1076 -14.04 30.68 -10.76
C HIS A 1076 -14.40 29.21 -11.04
N GLU A 1077 -14.12 28.26 -10.13
CA GLU A 1077 -14.34 26.83 -10.37
C GLU A 1077 -15.75 26.30 -10.03
N ILE A 1078 -16.62 27.11 -9.40
CA ILE A 1078 -17.98 26.66 -8.98
C ILE A 1078 -18.89 26.36 -10.20
N ILE A 1079 -18.52 26.81 -11.39
CA ILE A 1079 -19.30 26.66 -12.62
C ILE A 1079 -19.22 25.23 -13.22
N ILE A 1080 -18.16 24.46 -12.95
CA ILE A 1080 -17.90 23.19 -13.66
C ILE A 1080 -18.55 21.97 -13.00
N ASN A 1081 -18.71 21.96 -11.67
CA ASN A 1081 -19.14 20.76 -10.93
C ASN A 1081 -20.64 20.80 -10.56
N LYS A 1082 -21.55 20.91 -11.54
CA LYS A 1082 -23.00 20.93 -11.28
C LYS A 1082 -23.88 20.05 -12.18
N GLU A 1083 -23.29 19.13 -12.94
CA GLU A 1083 -23.99 18.19 -13.84
C GLU A 1083 -23.88 16.73 -13.37
N PHE A 1084 -24.01 16.47 -12.06
CA PHE A 1084 -23.95 15.11 -11.50
C PHE A 1084 -25.01 14.85 -10.40
N GLU A 1085 -26.25 15.29 -10.63
CA GLU A 1085 -27.45 14.86 -9.88
C GLU A 1085 -28.63 14.65 -10.85
N GLY A 1086 -29.11 13.41 -10.99
CA GLY A 1086 -30.19 13.01 -11.92
C GLY A 1086 -29.72 12.78 -13.37
N ASP A 1087 -30.27 11.86 -14.18
CA ASP A 1087 -31.32 10.87 -13.92
C ASP A 1087 -31.10 9.58 -14.73
N ASN A 1088 -31.61 8.45 -14.22
CA ASN A 1088 -31.70 7.20 -14.98
C ASN A 1088 -33.02 7.13 -15.75
N ASN A 1089 -33.04 7.32 -17.08
CA ASN A 1089 -33.98 6.60 -17.96
C ASN A 1089 -33.72 6.70 -19.48
N CYS A 1090 -34.06 5.60 -20.15
CA CYS A 1090 -34.40 5.45 -21.58
C CYS A 1090 -33.48 5.96 -22.70
N TYR A 1091 -33.07 5.02 -23.56
CA TYR A 1091 -32.65 5.26 -24.94
C TYR A 1091 -33.73 6.01 -25.75
N LYS A 1092 -33.28 6.98 -26.57
CA LYS A 1092 -33.71 7.13 -27.97
C LYS A 1092 -32.73 8.01 -28.75
N ASN A 1093 -32.63 7.76 -30.05
CA ASN A 1093 -31.97 8.68 -30.98
C ASN A 1093 -32.82 9.94 -31.13
N ASP A 1094 -32.19 11.09 -31.32
CA ASP A 1094 -32.30 11.86 -32.57
C ASP A 1094 -31.22 12.95 -32.64
N SER A 1095 -30.92 13.43 -33.86
CA SER A 1095 -29.78 14.30 -34.14
C SER A 1095 -30.14 15.79 -34.17
N ILE A 1096 -29.46 16.62 -33.36
CA ILE A 1096 -29.41 18.08 -33.52
C ILE A 1096 -27.97 18.59 -33.36
N SER A 1097 -27.60 19.60 -34.15
CA SER A 1097 -26.32 20.31 -34.12
C SER A 1097 -26.27 21.39 -33.04
N TYR A 1098 -25.18 21.49 -32.29
CA TYR A 1098 -24.94 22.59 -31.35
C TYR A 1098 -24.34 23.83 -32.04
N ASN A 1099 -24.89 25.00 -31.70
CA ASN A 1099 -24.36 26.31 -32.02
C ASN A 1099 -24.18 27.07 -30.69
N ASN A 1100 -23.06 27.78 -30.52
CA ASN A 1100 -22.72 28.39 -29.22
C ASN A 1100 -23.49 29.69 -28.97
N GLN A 1101 -24.17 29.79 -27.83
CA GLN A 1101 -24.40 31.06 -27.12
C GLN A 1101 -24.54 30.79 -25.62
N VAL A 1102 -24.08 31.74 -24.79
CA VAL A 1102 -24.02 31.62 -23.32
C VAL A 1102 -24.85 32.74 -22.71
N ASP A 1103 -25.93 32.38 -22.03
CA ASP A 1103 -26.76 33.32 -21.26
C ASP A 1103 -26.42 33.32 -19.76
N SER A 1104 -26.64 34.46 -19.12
CA SER A 1104 -26.20 34.71 -17.74
C SER A 1104 -27.23 34.27 -16.69
N VAL A 1105 -26.75 33.60 -15.63
CA VAL A 1105 -27.57 33.21 -14.46
C VAL A 1105 -27.29 34.16 -13.29
N ALA A 1106 -28.36 34.73 -12.72
CA ALA A 1106 -28.28 35.68 -11.61
C ALA A 1106 -27.94 35.01 -10.27
N ILE A 1107 -27.08 35.65 -9.47
CA ILE A 1107 -26.69 35.17 -8.13
C ILE A 1107 -27.65 35.72 -7.07
N ILE A 1108 -28.43 34.85 -6.44
CA ILE A 1108 -29.29 35.21 -5.30
C ILE A 1108 -28.42 35.41 -4.05
N LYS A 1109 -28.30 36.66 -3.59
CA LYS A 1109 -27.43 37.05 -2.47
C LYS A 1109 -28.18 37.17 -1.14
N VAL A 1110 -28.57 36.03 -0.57
CA VAL A 1110 -29.17 35.98 0.78
C VAL A 1110 -28.18 36.55 1.80
N THR A 1111 -28.56 37.63 2.48
CA THR A 1111 -27.68 38.36 3.41
C THR A 1111 -28.37 38.59 4.76
N THR A 1112 -28.32 37.60 5.66
CA THR A 1112 -28.84 37.73 7.02
C THR A 1112 -27.89 38.55 7.89
N LYS A 1113 -28.21 39.83 8.11
CA LYS A 1113 -27.66 40.58 9.25
C LYS A 1113 -28.53 40.28 10.47
N ALA A 1114 -27.92 39.73 11.52
CA ALA A 1114 -28.46 39.77 12.88
C ALA A 1114 -27.53 40.65 13.73
N THR A 1115 -28.08 41.60 14.46
CA THR A 1115 -27.31 42.56 15.26
C THR A 1115 -27.16 42.07 16.70
N THR A 1116 -26.02 42.33 17.34
CA THR A 1116 -25.56 41.66 18.58
C THR A 1116 -26.40 41.96 19.84
N GLU A 1117 -27.49 42.71 19.72
CA GLU A 1117 -28.34 43.16 20.82
C GLU A 1117 -29.69 42.44 20.88
N GLU A 1118 -30.18 41.89 19.74
CA GLU A 1118 -31.46 41.19 19.65
C GLU A 1118 -31.45 39.82 20.36
N LEU A 1119 -30.26 39.22 20.57
CA LEU A 1119 -30.07 37.94 21.26
C LEU A 1119 -30.07 38.03 22.80
N LYS A 1120 -30.57 39.14 23.39
CA LYS A 1120 -30.57 39.36 24.85
C LYS A 1120 -31.93 39.52 25.51
N GLN A 1121 -33.03 39.51 24.75
CA GLN A 1121 -34.39 39.51 25.29
C GLN A 1121 -35.19 38.39 24.63
N GLY A 1122 -35.73 37.48 25.44
CA GLY A 1122 -36.24 36.19 24.97
C GLY A 1122 -37.70 36.24 24.52
N GLU A 1123 -37.96 36.84 23.37
CA GLU A 1123 -39.29 36.83 22.72
C GLU A 1123 -39.25 36.14 21.34
N ASN A 1124 -40.40 35.63 20.90
CA ASN A 1124 -40.50 34.81 19.68
C ASN A 1124 -40.40 35.68 18.42
N CYS A 1125 -39.27 35.58 17.69
CA CYS A 1125 -39.14 36.21 16.38
C CYS A 1125 -39.87 35.40 15.30
N GLN A 1126 -41.07 35.86 14.90
CA GLN A 1126 -41.76 35.32 13.72
C GLN A 1126 -41.14 35.88 12.44
N ILE A 1127 -40.92 35.03 11.44
CA ILE A 1127 -40.48 35.45 10.10
C ILE A 1127 -41.72 35.63 9.22
N GLU A 1128 -42.10 36.88 8.97
CA GLU A 1128 -43.08 37.25 7.94
C GLU A 1128 -42.41 37.99 6.78
N GLY A 1129 -42.81 37.68 5.54
CA GLY A 1129 -42.48 38.46 4.34
C GLY A 1129 -41.10 38.21 3.70
N VAL A 1130 -41.10 37.63 2.50
CA VAL A 1130 -39.95 37.71 1.59
C VAL A 1130 -40.20 38.84 0.60
N ALA A 1131 -39.40 39.90 0.66
CA ALA A 1131 -39.42 40.99 -0.32
C ALA A 1131 -38.46 40.67 -1.49
N ILE A 1132 -38.92 40.89 -2.73
CA ILE A 1132 -38.11 40.73 -3.95
C ILE A 1132 -37.97 42.09 -4.62
N GLU A 1133 -36.81 42.73 -4.46
CA GLU A 1133 -36.47 43.95 -5.22
C GLU A 1133 -35.84 43.58 -6.57
N GLY A 1134 -36.66 43.62 -7.64
CA GLY A 1134 -36.16 43.59 -9.01
C GLY A 1134 -35.73 44.98 -9.46
N ASN A 1135 -34.46 45.17 -9.79
CA ASN A 1135 -33.94 46.46 -10.25
C ASN A 1135 -34.00 46.58 -11.79
N LYS A 1136 -34.24 47.79 -12.30
CA LYS A 1136 -34.48 48.07 -13.73
C LYS A 1136 -33.29 48.78 -14.36
N ASN A 1137 -32.92 48.39 -15.59
CA ASN A 1137 -33.00 49.24 -16.80
C ASN A 1137 -32.18 48.64 -17.96
N SER A 1138 -32.64 48.91 -19.17
CA SER A 1138 -31.96 48.67 -20.45
C SER A 1138 -31.42 49.99 -21.01
N GLU A 1139 -30.32 49.96 -21.78
CA GLU A 1139 -30.25 50.51 -23.17
C GLU A 1139 -28.82 50.50 -23.78
N THR A 1140 -28.63 49.65 -24.79
CA THR A 1140 -28.31 50.01 -26.19
C THR A 1140 -27.11 50.96 -26.52
N ILE A 1141 -25.99 50.36 -26.98
CA ILE A 1141 -25.11 50.74 -28.14
C ILE A 1141 -24.40 52.14 -28.10
N ILE A 1142 -23.08 52.23 -28.31
CA ILE A 1142 -22.40 52.63 -29.59
C ILE A 1142 -20.89 52.28 -29.57
N ASN A 1143 -20.36 52.05 -30.78
CA ASN A 1143 -19.02 51.64 -31.24
C ASN A 1143 -17.77 52.42 -30.73
N SER A 1144 -16.60 51.91 -31.17
CA SER A 1144 -15.32 52.63 -31.50
C SER A 1144 -14.50 53.21 -30.34
N GLU A 1145 -13.16 53.29 -30.39
CA GLU A 1145 -12.14 52.76 -31.33
C GLU A 1145 -10.75 52.66 -30.63
N LEU A 1146 -9.76 52.08 -31.32
CA LEU A 1146 -8.29 52.34 -31.31
C LEU A 1146 -7.54 52.83 -30.02
N GLU A 1147 -6.34 52.25 -29.82
CA GLU A 1147 -5.07 52.92 -29.42
C GLU A 1147 -5.01 53.86 -28.17
N ALA A 1148 -3.91 54.02 -27.42
CA ALA A 1148 -2.65 53.29 -27.22
C ALA A 1148 -1.94 53.95 -25.99
N ASP A 1149 -0.68 53.62 -25.75
CA ASP A 1149 0.34 54.48 -25.13
C ASP A 1149 0.16 55.09 -23.70
N ASN A 1150 0.95 54.50 -22.79
CA ASN A 1150 2.01 55.18 -22.01
C ASN A 1150 1.69 56.19 -20.87
N ASN A 1151 2.58 56.13 -19.87
CA ASN A 1151 2.99 57.21 -18.96
C ASN A 1151 1.98 57.74 -17.90
N CYS A 1152 2.42 58.31 -16.76
CA CYS A 1152 3.59 58.03 -15.91
C CYS A 1152 3.46 58.84 -14.60
N TYR A 1153 4.01 58.34 -13.47
CA TYR A 1153 4.22 59.11 -12.21
C TYR A 1153 2.93 59.69 -11.53
N GLU A 1154 2.89 60.25 -10.31
CA GLU A 1154 3.88 60.41 -9.24
C GLU A 1154 3.26 60.39 -7.80
N ASN A 1155 4.06 60.78 -6.78
CA ASN A 1155 3.76 60.95 -5.33
C ASN A 1155 2.70 62.07 -5.05
N ASP A 1156 2.28 62.48 -3.84
CA ASP A 1156 2.51 62.23 -2.38
C ASP A 1156 1.06 62.33 -1.72
N SER A 1157 0.70 62.23 -0.44
CA SER A 1157 1.40 62.37 0.85
C SER A 1157 0.60 61.86 2.06
N LYS A 1158 1.24 61.89 3.25
CA LYS A 1158 0.79 62.41 4.59
C LYS A 1158 -0.72 62.57 4.90
N SER A 1159 -1.20 62.51 6.15
CA SER A 1159 -0.69 62.06 7.46
C SER A 1159 -1.80 62.22 8.53
N TYR A 1160 -1.77 61.44 9.62
CA TYR A 1160 -2.40 61.67 10.96
C TYR A 1160 -3.50 62.77 11.09
N ASN A 1161 -4.69 62.47 11.64
CA ASN A 1161 -4.79 62.25 13.10
C ASN A 1161 -6.08 61.57 13.61
N ASN A 1162 -5.94 61.07 14.84
CA ASN A 1162 -6.92 60.49 15.78
C ASN A 1162 -8.40 60.98 15.71
N GLN A 1163 -9.31 60.04 15.90
CA GLN A 1163 -10.14 60.06 17.11
C GLN A 1163 -10.33 58.65 17.69
N VAL A 1164 -10.79 58.56 18.93
CA VAL A 1164 -10.71 57.37 19.79
C VAL A 1164 -12.11 56.89 20.13
N ASP A 1165 -12.33 55.58 20.17
CA ASP A 1165 -13.13 55.01 21.25
C ASP A 1165 -12.69 53.60 21.67
N SER A 1166 -13.13 53.17 22.85
CA SER A 1166 -12.46 52.17 23.68
C SER A 1166 -12.73 50.70 23.33
N VAL A 1167 -11.71 49.85 23.51
CA VAL A 1167 -11.82 48.38 23.46
C VAL A 1167 -11.45 47.80 24.83
N ALA A 1168 -12.38 47.10 25.47
CA ALA A 1168 -12.17 46.49 26.77
C ALA A 1168 -11.19 45.30 26.71
N ILE A 1169 -10.11 45.36 27.51
CA ILE A 1169 -9.11 44.29 27.60
C ILE A 1169 -9.50 43.32 28.72
N ILE A 1170 -10.02 42.15 28.38
CA ILE A 1170 -10.13 41.03 29.33
C ILE A 1170 -8.83 40.23 29.30
N LYS A 1171 -7.99 40.44 30.31
CA LYS A 1171 -6.72 39.74 30.54
C LYS A 1171 -6.91 38.69 31.64
N VAL A 1172 -7.04 37.42 31.29
CA VAL A 1172 -7.04 36.32 32.26
C VAL A 1172 -5.61 35.79 32.43
N THR A 1173 -4.98 36.18 33.53
CA THR A 1173 -3.75 35.55 34.05
C THR A 1173 -4.10 34.59 35.16
N THR A 1174 -3.63 33.35 35.08
CA THR A 1174 -3.74 32.35 36.14
C THR A 1174 -2.56 32.46 37.11
N GLU A 1175 -2.80 32.92 38.33
CA GLU A 1175 -1.87 32.79 39.46
C GLU A 1175 -2.45 31.84 40.52
N GLU A 1176 -1.59 31.36 41.41
CA GLU A 1176 -1.91 30.32 42.41
C GLU A 1176 -2.68 30.88 43.62
N LEU A 1177 -3.60 30.09 44.18
CA LEU A 1177 -4.07 30.28 45.56
C LEU A 1177 -4.05 28.96 46.33
N LYS A 1178 -3.53 29.03 47.57
CA LYS A 1178 -3.48 27.94 48.54
C LYS A 1178 -4.40 28.24 49.72
N PHE A 1179 -5.21 27.27 50.11
CA PHE A 1179 -5.69 27.03 51.48
C PHE A 1179 -5.93 25.52 51.59
N GLY A 1180 -5.94 24.89 52.78
CA GLY A 1180 -5.81 25.44 54.13
C GLY A 1180 -6.74 24.67 55.07
N GLU A 1181 -6.20 24.13 56.16
CA GLU A 1181 -6.93 23.33 57.15
C GLU A 1181 -7.91 24.22 57.96
N ASN A 1182 -8.97 23.78 58.64
CA ASN A 1182 -9.28 22.49 59.29
C ASN A 1182 -10.82 22.27 59.39
N CYS A 1183 -11.29 21.01 59.43
CA CYS A 1183 -12.38 20.60 60.33
C CYS A 1183 -12.46 19.07 60.54
N GLN A 1184 -12.96 18.63 61.69
CA GLN A 1184 -12.89 17.25 62.20
C GLN A 1184 -13.90 17.07 63.38
N ILE A 1185 -14.38 15.89 63.79
CA ILE A 1185 -14.11 14.49 63.38
C ILE A 1185 -15.47 13.73 63.30
N GLY A 1186 -15.60 12.74 62.41
CA GLY A 1186 -16.67 11.74 62.46
C GLY A 1186 -16.69 10.84 61.22
N GLY A 1187 -16.75 9.52 61.37
CA GLY A 1187 -16.83 8.60 60.23
C GLY A 1187 -17.29 7.21 60.63
N GLU A 1188 -17.56 6.36 59.62
CA GLU A 1188 -17.41 4.91 59.74
C GLU A 1188 -17.35 4.22 58.36
N SER A 1189 -16.87 2.97 58.37
CA SER A 1189 -16.81 1.96 57.31
C SER A 1189 -17.19 2.32 55.85
N SER A 1190 -16.15 2.65 55.07
CA SER A 1190 -15.86 2.08 53.73
C SER A 1190 -16.96 1.30 52.98
N ASP A 1191 -17.50 1.87 51.89
CA ASP A 1191 -17.89 1.14 50.68
C ASP A 1191 -17.86 2.06 49.43
N ARG A 1192 -17.76 1.45 48.24
CA ARG A 1192 -18.00 1.99 46.88
C ARG A 1192 -17.07 3.07 46.28
N GLY A 1193 -16.19 2.59 45.39
CA GLY A 1193 -16.29 2.89 43.95
C GLY A 1193 -16.05 4.32 43.46
N GLU A 1194 -14.83 4.59 42.98
CA GLU A 1194 -14.55 5.80 42.20
C GLU A 1194 -14.96 5.68 40.72
N GLN A 1195 -15.47 6.79 40.21
CA GLN A 1195 -15.94 6.97 38.84
C GLN A 1195 -14.77 7.30 37.88
N LYS A 1196 -14.99 7.15 36.57
CA LYS A 1196 -14.02 7.60 35.55
C LYS A 1196 -14.14 9.11 35.32
N LEU A 1197 -12.98 9.77 35.23
CA LEU A 1197 -12.77 11.02 34.49
C LEU A 1197 -12.29 10.70 33.06
#